data_AF-A0A918G146-F1
#
_entry.id   AF-A0A918G146-F1
#
_cell.length_a   1.000
_cell.length_b   1.000
_cell.length_c   1.000
_cell.angle_alpha   90.00
_cell.angle_beta   90.00
_cell.angle_gamma   90.00
#
_symmetry.space_group_name_H-M   'P 1'
#
loop_
_entity.id
_entity.type
_entity.pdbx_description
1 polymer ?
#
loop_
_entity_poly.entity_id
_entity_poly.type
_entity_poly.pdbx_seq_one_letter_code
_entity_poly.pdbx_strand_id
1 'polypeptide(L)'
;MASAALLLPLCATASPADAADPRPASATGLQRAFAAAAAEYHVPQSVLLGVSYLQSRWDAHAGAPSVTGGYGPMHLTDARAALAAASQRDGDTRDLRGDSARPATRPAQVPGVRLPSSAELPARLKTLPKAARLTGLSPAALRTDPAANVAGGAALLAAAQRALGEPLSADPADWYGAVARFSGADDTATAAAYADDVYQVIHTGEERTTDAGQTVALAARPGLVPRKAALHRAGLRTLSAAGAECPTTVSCEWIPAPHERFGDDDYGNHDVADRPASPPIRYIVVHDTEGAWDGVLSTVQDPTYVSWNYSLRSTDGHIAQHVKAKDVAWHAGNWYVNSESIGLEHEGFLARPDSWFTEAMYRASARLVTYLAAEYGVPLDRQHILGHDNVPGPTGASIPGMHTDPGPFWDWRHYFELLGRPFEATAGSGGVVTIRPDYTANRPVYTDCGGQGVACAAHGSGDVRLYSDHDEQSALIKDVGDGSAPTTGLNDVASRASTGQQYAVADRWGDWTAIWYLGRKAWFRNPAARPTAVPATGRVVTPKDGRDSVALYGRAYPEAGAYPAGVPAQALSPLPYTLPKGQKYVVGDKVPGEYYYSVTFAGDSHRLVVGEDQYYEIQYGHRVAFVRAADVKATPAT
;
A
#
# COMPACT_ATOMS: atom_id res chain seq x y z
N MET A 1 -47.46 45.14 66.66
CA MET A 1 -46.76 46.43 66.47
C MET A 1 -45.60 46.20 65.53
N ALA A 2 -45.49 47.02 64.47
CA ALA A 2 -44.38 47.15 63.50
C ALA A 2 -44.03 45.88 62.66
N SER A 3 -43.67 45.92 61.39
CA SER A 3 -43.64 46.92 60.33
C SER A 3 -43.55 46.15 59.01
N ALA A 4 -44.16 46.68 57.95
CA ALA A 4 -44.04 46.16 56.59
C ALA A 4 -42.78 46.69 55.90
N ALA A 5 -42.15 45.87 55.06
CA ALA A 5 -41.32 46.31 53.94
C ALA A 5 -41.43 45.30 52.80
N LEU A 6 -41.92 45.78 51.66
CA LEU A 6 -42.15 45.07 50.39
C LEU A 6 -40.86 44.60 49.72
N LEU A 7 -40.96 43.57 48.88
CA LEU A 7 -40.51 43.60 47.48
C LEU A 7 -41.32 42.59 46.65
N LEU A 8 -41.90 43.06 45.54
CA LEU A 8 -42.83 42.37 44.64
C LEU A 8 -42.14 41.34 43.72
N PRO A 9 -42.85 40.26 43.32
CA PRO A 9 -42.40 39.29 42.31
C PRO A 9 -42.88 39.67 40.90
N LEU A 10 -42.08 39.40 39.87
CA LEU A 10 -42.54 39.42 38.47
C LEU A 10 -43.07 38.05 38.05
N CYS A 11 -44.29 38.05 37.51
CA CYS A 11 -44.92 36.93 36.83
C CYS A 11 -44.45 36.82 35.36
N ALA A 12 -44.30 35.59 34.87
CA ALA A 12 -44.64 35.25 33.49
C ALA A 12 -45.04 33.76 33.40
N THR A 13 -46.05 33.51 32.58
CA THR A 13 -46.95 32.36 32.51
C THR A 13 -46.45 31.24 31.59
N ALA A 14 -46.76 29.98 31.93
CA ALA A 14 -46.73 28.79 31.04
C ALA A 14 -47.92 28.82 30.04
N SER A 15 -48.06 28.11 28.91
CA SER A 15 -47.59 26.83 28.30
C SER A 15 -47.87 26.92 26.76
N PRO A 16 -47.85 25.87 25.88
CA PRO A 16 -47.44 24.46 26.00
C PRO A 16 -46.48 23.99 24.86
N ALA A 17 -46.15 22.69 24.90
CA ALA A 17 -45.26 21.98 24.00
C ALA A 17 -45.63 22.07 22.51
N ASP A 18 -44.60 22.16 21.67
CA ASP A 18 -44.61 21.64 20.30
C ASP A 18 -43.33 20.83 20.07
N ALA A 19 -43.52 19.65 19.49
CA ALA A 19 -42.49 18.66 19.21
C ALA A 19 -41.43 19.25 18.27
N ALA A 20 -40.19 19.34 18.75
CA ALA A 20 -39.04 19.62 17.89
C ALA A 20 -38.73 18.37 17.05
N ASP A 21 -39.21 18.42 15.82
CA ASP A 21 -38.77 17.65 14.66
C ASP A 21 -37.22 17.46 14.66
N PRO A 22 -36.69 16.23 14.67
CA PRO A 22 -35.25 15.99 14.67
C PRO A 22 -34.72 16.23 13.25
N ARG A 23 -34.40 17.48 12.91
CA ARG A 23 -33.62 17.77 11.70
C ARG A 23 -32.20 17.18 11.85
N PRO A 24 -31.67 16.50 10.82
CA PRO A 24 -30.42 15.78 10.92
C PRO A 24 -29.22 16.73 11.07
N ALA A 25 -28.40 16.47 12.08
CA ALA A 25 -27.07 17.03 12.22
C ALA A 25 -26.13 16.32 11.23
N SER A 26 -26.02 16.78 9.99
CA SER A 26 -25.08 16.18 9.02
C SER A 26 -24.81 17.09 7.81
N ALA A 27 -23.74 17.91 7.86
CA ALA A 27 -23.02 18.49 6.69
C ALA A 27 -21.83 19.46 7.01
N THR A 28 -21.47 19.76 8.27
CA THR A 28 -21.12 21.17 8.57
C THR A 28 -19.71 21.51 9.07
N GLY A 29 -18.71 20.63 9.16
CA GLY A 29 -17.34 21.05 9.57
C GLY A 29 -16.46 21.49 8.40
N LEU A 30 -15.77 20.50 7.84
CA LEU A 30 -14.79 20.61 6.78
C LEU A 30 -15.42 21.07 5.45
N GLN A 31 -16.64 20.64 5.10
CA GLN A 31 -17.35 21.16 3.93
C GLN A 31 -17.51 22.69 3.97
N ARG A 32 -17.79 23.27 5.15
CA ARG A 32 -17.85 24.73 5.34
C ARG A 32 -16.47 25.36 5.26
N ALA A 33 -15.43 24.71 5.77
CA ALA A 33 -14.05 25.18 5.62
C ALA A 33 -13.62 25.27 4.16
N PHE A 34 -13.99 24.27 3.33
CA PHE A 34 -13.81 24.33 1.88
C PHE A 34 -14.54 25.51 1.25
N ALA A 35 -15.80 25.74 1.61
CA ALA A 35 -16.57 26.87 1.10
C ALA A 35 -15.97 28.23 1.51
N ALA A 36 -15.53 28.35 2.77
CA ALA A 36 -14.91 29.57 3.30
C ALA A 36 -13.58 29.88 2.60
N ALA A 37 -12.68 28.88 2.50
CA ALA A 37 -11.40 29.04 1.82
C ALA A 37 -11.58 29.31 0.31
N ALA A 38 -12.54 28.66 -0.34
CA ALA A 38 -12.89 28.93 -1.74
C ALA A 38 -13.29 30.41 -1.94
N ALA A 39 -14.12 30.95 -1.04
CA ALA A 39 -14.54 32.35 -1.10
C ALA A 39 -13.38 33.33 -0.81
N GLU A 40 -12.56 33.05 0.21
CA GLU A 40 -11.44 33.92 0.62
C GLU A 40 -10.35 34.02 -0.45
N TYR A 41 -9.97 32.89 -1.05
CA TYR A 41 -8.87 32.82 -2.02
C TYR A 41 -9.35 32.88 -3.47
N HIS A 42 -10.65 33.06 -3.70
CA HIS A 42 -11.30 33.06 -5.01
C HIS A 42 -10.98 31.83 -5.86
N VAL A 43 -10.92 30.65 -5.22
CA VAL A 43 -10.72 29.36 -5.88
C VAL A 43 -12.09 28.67 -5.97
N PRO A 44 -12.51 28.11 -7.11
CA PRO A 44 -13.75 27.35 -7.19
C PRO A 44 -13.74 26.18 -6.20
N GLN A 45 -14.79 26.05 -5.39
CA GLN A 45 -14.86 25.02 -4.34
C GLN A 45 -14.69 23.60 -4.91
N SER A 46 -15.18 23.32 -6.13
CA SER A 46 -14.99 22.02 -6.78
C SER A 46 -13.52 21.70 -7.08
N VAL A 47 -12.72 22.71 -7.44
CA VAL A 47 -11.26 22.54 -7.65
C VAL A 47 -10.58 22.22 -6.33
N LEU A 48 -10.92 22.96 -5.27
CA LEU A 48 -10.32 22.76 -3.95
C LEU A 48 -10.67 21.38 -3.37
N LEU A 49 -11.94 20.95 -3.48
CA LEU A 49 -12.40 19.62 -3.10
C LEU A 49 -11.72 18.52 -3.94
N GLY A 50 -11.62 18.68 -5.25
CA GLY A 50 -10.99 17.71 -6.14
C GLY A 50 -9.50 17.52 -5.86
N VAL A 51 -8.76 18.62 -5.66
CA VAL A 51 -7.34 18.57 -5.25
C VAL A 51 -7.21 17.89 -3.90
N SER A 52 -8.02 18.28 -2.91
CA SER A 52 -7.96 17.68 -1.57
C SER A 52 -8.28 16.19 -1.57
N TYR A 53 -9.22 15.76 -2.43
CA TYR A 53 -9.54 14.34 -2.58
C TYR A 53 -8.34 13.56 -3.12
N LEU A 54 -7.66 14.07 -4.16
CA LEU A 54 -6.46 13.44 -4.71
C LEU A 54 -5.27 13.44 -3.75
N GLN A 55 -5.26 14.36 -2.79
CA GLN A 55 -4.21 14.44 -1.79
C GLN A 55 -4.44 13.45 -0.65
N SER A 56 -5.64 13.40 -0.06
CA SER A 56 -5.91 12.70 1.21
C SER A 56 -7.27 11.99 1.27
N ARG A 57 -8.07 12.05 0.21
CA ARG A 57 -9.50 11.69 0.24
C ARG A 57 -10.28 12.43 1.34
N TRP A 58 -9.87 13.68 1.58
CA TRP A 58 -10.36 14.63 2.61
C TRP A 58 -10.03 14.31 4.07
N ASP A 59 -9.22 13.29 4.33
CA ASP A 59 -8.87 12.89 5.68
C ASP A 59 -7.87 13.86 6.34
N ALA A 60 -8.02 14.04 7.65
CA ALA A 60 -7.15 14.92 8.43
C ALA A 60 -6.00 14.17 9.13
N HIS A 61 -6.12 12.85 9.25
CA HIS A 61 -5.18 11.92 9.89
C HIS A 61 -4.77 12.36 11.29
N ALA A 62 -5.70 12.96 12.04
CA ALA A 62 -5.47 13.54 13.36
C ALA A 62 -4.23 14.47 13.44
N GLY A 63 -3.86 15.13 12.33
CA GLY A 63 -2.70 16.02 12.25
C GLY A 63 -1.36 15.32 12.09
N ALA A 64 -1.37 14.01 11.81
CA ALA A 64 -0.18 13.24 11.59
C ALA A 64 0.30 13.31 10.13
N PRO A 65 1.62 13.20 9.89
CA PRO A 65 2.17 13.28 8.55
C PRO A 65 1.93 12.00 7.74
N SER A 66 1.61 12.18 6.46
CA SER A 66 1.72 11.14 5.43
C SER A 66 3.14 10.61 5.34
N VAL A 67 3.32 9.53 4.58
CA VAL A 67 4.64 8.92 4.39
C VAL A 67 5.72 9.90 3.86
N THR A 68 5.33 10.94 3.13
CA THR A 68 6.23 12.00 2.62
C THR A 68 6.25 13.29 3.45
N GLY A 69 5.61 13.31 4.62
CA GLY A 69 5.57 14.48 5.49
C GLY A 69 4.51 15.52 5.11
N GLY A 70 3.47 15.11 4.39
CA GLY A 70 2.28 15.91 4.09
C GLY A 70 1.25 15.86 5.21
N TYR A 71 0.62 16.99 5.52
CA TYR A 71 -0.34 17.09 6.63
C TYR A 71 -1.73 17.48 6.12
N GLY A 72 -2.76 16.93 6.77
CA GLY A 72 -4.16 17.32 6.62
C GLY A 72 -4.76 17.12 5.22
N PRO A 73 -5.99 17.63 5.00
CA PRO A 73 -6.76 17.35 3.79
C PRO A 73 -6.08 17.77 2.48
N MET A 74 -5.20 18.78 2.51
CA MET A 74 -4.50 19.29 1.33
C MET A 74 -3.08 18.72 1.17
N HIS A 75 -2.65 17.80 2.03
CA HIS A 75 -1.28 17.23 2.07
C HIS A 75 -0.21 18.34 1.97
N LEU A 76 -0.26 19.30 2.90
CA LEU A 76 0.74 20.37 2.94
C LEU A 76 2.05 19.78 3.51
N THR A 77 3.11 19.76 2.71
CA THR A 77 4.36 19.06 3.03
C THR A 77 5.32 19.89 3.88
N ASP A 78 5.80 19.27 4.95
CA ASP A 78 6.94 19.71 5.78
C ASP A 78 7.80 18.50 6.14
N ALA A 79 8.55 18.01 5.14
CA ALA A 79 9.35 16.80 5.29
C ALA A 79 10.42 16.94 6.39
N ARG A 80 10.98 18.13 6.61
CA ARG A 80 11.97 18.35 7.67
C ARG A 80 11.36 18.14 9.06
N ALA A 81 10.17 18.69 9.30
CA ALA A 81 9.47 18.48 10.58
C ALA A 81 9.09 17.00 10.77
N ALA A 82 8.63 16.34 9.70
CA ALA A 82 8.28 14.92 9.74
C ALA A 82 9.50 14.01 10.00
N LEU A 83 10.65 14.30 9.38
CA LEU A 83 11.90 13.58 9.60
C LEU A 83 12.46 13.81 11.02
N ALA A 84 12.33 15.03 11.56
CA ALA A 84 12.76 15.31 12.94
C ALA A 84 11.92 14.57 13.99
N ALA A 85 10.64 14.30 13.72
CA ALA A 85 9.77 13.50 14.58
C ALA A 85 10.07 11.98 14.47
N ALA A 86 10.59 11.53 13.34
CA ALA A 86 10.97 10.14 13.08
C ALA A 86 12.41 9.87 13.57
N SER A 87 12.59 9.70 14.87
CA SER A 87 13.91 9.30 15.41
C SER A 87 14.21 7.81 15.13
N GLN A 88 15.26 7.59 14.31
CA GLN A 88 16.21 6.45 14.23
C GLN A 88 15.66 5.01 14.12
N ARG A 89 16.05 4.28 13.05
CA ARG A 89 16.23 2.81 13.10
C ARG A 89 17.41 2.32 12.27
N ASP A 90 17.89 1.18 12.73
CA ASP A 90 19.10 0.44 12.36
C ASP A 90 19.01 -0.23 10.98
N GLY A 91 20.16 -0.31 10.30
CA GLY A 91 20.29 -0.92 8.99
C GLY A 91 20.25 -2.45 9.01
N ASP A 92 19.68 -3.03 7.97
CA ASP A 92 19.67 -4.47 7.71
C ASP A 92 21.00 -4.92 7.07
N THR A 93 21.52 -6.09 7.47
CA THR A 93 22.82 -6.66 7.02
C THR A 93 22.67 -8.06 6.41
N ARG A 94 21.60 -8.30 5.64
CA ARG A 94 21.26 -9.62 5.07
C ARG A 94 21.40 -9.71 3.55
N ASP A 95 21.39 -10.94 3.03
CA ASP A 95 21.38 -11.25 1.60
C ASP A 95 19.99 -10.97 1.01
N LEU A 96 19.86 -9.81 0.38
CA LEU A 96 18.60 -9.27 -0.16
C LEU A 96 18.10 -10.01 -1.42
N ARG A 97 18.92 -10.88 -2.04
CA ARG A 97 18.56 -11.64 -3.25
C ARG A 97 17.77 -12.92 -2.93
N GLY A 98 18.09 -13.58 -1.81
CA GLY A 98 17.42 -14.82 -1.37
C GLY A 98 17.76 -16.07 -2.20
N ASP A 99 18.90 -16.09 -2.89
CA ASP A 99 19.38 -17.21 -3.71
C ASP A 99 20.61 -17.88 -3.07
N SER A 100 20.47 -19.14 -2.65
CA SER A 100 21.56 -19.91 -2.03
C SER A 100 22.66 -20.32 -3.02
N ALA A 101 22.43 -20.26 -4.34
CA ALA A 101 23.41 -20.65 -5.34
C ALA A 101 24.51 -19.61 -5.55
N ARG A 102 24.28 -18.36 -5.12
CA ARG A 102 25.26 -17.27 -5.15
C ARG A 102 25.06 -16.38 -3.89
N PRO A 103 25.73 -16.71 -2.77
CA PRO A 103 25.68 -15.88 -1.57
C PRO A 103 26.17 -14.46 -1.85
N ALA A 104 25.50 -13.45 -1.30
CA ALA A 104 25.98 -12.07 -1.36
C ALA A 104 27.44 -11.97 -0.83
N THR A 105 28.33 -11.36 -1.62
CA THR A 105 29.75 -11.24 -1.24
C THR A 105 29.98 -10.18 -0.16
N ARG A 106 29.01 -9.27 0.06
CA ARG A 106 29.02 -8.22 1.09
C ARG A 106 27.61 -7.95 1.63
N PRO A 107 27.44 -7.69 2.94
CA PRO A 107 26.20 -7.10 3.44
C PRO A 107 26.07 -5.69 2.86
N ALA A 108 24.88 -5.35 2.34
CA ALA A 108 24.59 -4.00 1.90
C ALA A 108 24.72 -3.03 3.10
N GLN A 109 25.49 -1.95 2.93
CA GLN A 109 25.59 -0.90 3.94
C GLN A 109 24.60 0.21 3.61
N VAL A 110 23.52 0.31 4.38
CA VAL A 110 22.62 1.48 4.30
C VAL A 110 23.31 2.65 5.03
N PRO A 111 23.60 3.79 4.35
CA PRO A 111 24.21 4.95 5.01
C PRO A 111 23.31 5.49 6.13
N GLY A 112 23.91 5.89 7.25
CA GLY A 112 23.16 6.51 8.35
C GLY A 112 22.41 7.77 7.91
N VAL A 113 21.13 7.87 8.29
CA VAL A 113 20.25 8.98 7.88
C VAL A 113 20.63 10.28 8.62
N ARG A 114 21.25 11.23 7.92
CA ARG A 114 21.40 12.62 8.39
C ARG A 114 20.13 13.40 8.03
N LEU A 115 19.59 14.19 8.97
CA LEU A 115 18.51 15.13 8.66
C LEU A 115 18.96 16.14 7.58
N PRO A 116 18.30 16.20 6.42
CA PRO A 116 18.64 17.16 5.38
C PRO A 116 18.31 18.59 5.83
N SER A 117 19.12 19.53 5.38
CA SER A 117 18.82 20.96 5.47
C SER A 117 17.62 21.31 4.58
N SER A 118 16.92 22.41 4.90
CA SER A 118 15.78 22.86 4.08
C SER A 118 16.17 23.22 2.63
N ALA A 119 17.45 23.50 2.36
CA ALA A 119 17.95 23.80 1.02
C ALA A 119 18.09 22.52 0.16
N GLU A 120 18.43 21.40 0.79
CA GLU A 120 18.58 20.09 0.13
C GLU A 120 17.23 19.46 -0.23
N LEU A 121 16.14 19.84 0.46
CA LEU A 121 14.81 19.32 0.15
C LEU A 121 14.23 19.90 -1.15
N PRO A 122 13.59 19.10 -2.00
CA PRO A 122 12.89 19.58 -3.19
C PRO A 122 11.67 20.43 -2.83
N ALA A 123 11.22 21.29 -3.76
CA ALA A 123 10.11 22.22 -3.53
C ALA A 123 8.79 21.51 -3.18
N ARG A 124 8.54 20.34 -3.77
CA ARG A 124 7.36 19.48 -3.51
C ARG A 124 7.24 19.04 -2.05
N LEU A 125 8.34 19.02 -1.29
CA LEU A 125 8.40 18.63 0.13
C LEU A 125 8.37 19.83 1.11
N LYS A 126 8.10 21.03 0.60
CA LYS A 126 8.12 22.30 1.35
C LYS A 126 6.88 23.18 1.11
N THR A 127 5.72 22.58 0.82
CA THR A 127 4.51 23.35 0.51
C THR A 127 3.89 24.00 1.76
N LEU A 128 3.99 23.37 2.94
CA LEU A 128 3.46 23.91 4.20
C LEU A 128 4.14 25.22 4.63
N PRO A 129 5.48 25.35 4.65
CA PRO A 129 6.13 26.63 4.92
C PRO A 129 5.75 27.74 3.93
N LYS A 130 5.46 27.40 2.66
CA LYS A 130 4.97 28.37 1.66
C LYS A 130 3.54 28.79 1.96
N ALA A 131 2.66 27.84 2.29
CA ALA A 131 1.28 28.13 2.70
C ALA A 131 1.24 29.06 3.92
N ALA A 132 2.07 28.81 4.94
CA ALA A 132 2.17 29.67 6.13
C ALA A 132 2.48 31.14 5.78
N ARG A 133 3.38 31.38 4.82
CA ARG A 133 3.68 32.75 4.36
C ARG A 133 2.54 33.40 3.58
N LEU A 134 1.78 32.61 2.81
CA LEU A 134 0.69 33.11 1.99
C LEU A 134 -0.56 33.45 2.82
N THR A 135 -0.83 32.69 3.88
CA THR A 135 -2.01 32.85 4.74
C THR A 135 -1.73 33.67 6.01
N GLY A 136 -0.48 33.75 6.45
CA GLY A 136 -0.11 34.27 7.77
C GLY A 136 -0.40 33.31 8.93
N LEU A 137 -0.87 32.10 8.66
CA LEU A 137 -1.16 31.08 9.67
C LEU A 137 0.14 30.43 10.17
N SER A 138 0.11 29.96 11.42
CA SER A 138 1.27 29.26 12.00
C SER A 138 1.45 27.88 11.36
N PRO A 139 2.70 27.38 11.24
CA PRO A 139 2.93 26.01 10.79
C PRO A 139 2.23 24.95 11.65
N ALA A 140 2.08 25.19 12.96
CA ALA A 140 1.36 24.28 13.85
C ALA A 140 -0.12 24.17 13.47
N ALA A 141 -0.80 25.30 13.24
CA ALA A 141 -2.20 25.30 12.80
C ALA A 141 -2.37 24.58 11.46
N LEU A 142 -1.48 24.82 10.49
CA LEU A 142 -1.52 24.14 9.19
C LEU A 142 -1.33 22.61 9.28
N ARG A 143 -0.69 22.10 10.34
CA ARG A 143 -0.53 20.65 10.56
C ARG A 143 -1.74 20.02 11.24
N THR A 144 -2.33 20.70 12.22
CA THR A 144 -3.30 20.08 13.15
C THR A 144 -4.75 20.54 12.96
N ASP A 145 -4.99 21.68 12.31
CA ASP A 145 -6.34 22.20 12.06
C ASP A 145 -6.71 21.98 10.57
N PRO A 146 -7.71 21.12 10.28
CA PRO A 146 -8.17 20.87 8.91
C PRO A 146 -8.60 22.15 8.18
N ALA A 147 -9.23 23.12 8.85
CA ALA A 147 -9.68 24.34 8.20
C ALA A 147 -8.51 25.25 7.82
N ALA A 148 -7.52 25.39 8.70
CA ALA A 148 -6.27 26.10 8.40
C ALA A 148 -5.53 25.43 7.23
N ASN A 149 -5.48 24.10 7.22
CA ASN A 149 -4.84 23.32 6.16
C ASN A 149 -5.52 23.54 4.79
N VAL A 150 -6.86 23.51 4.75
CA VAL A 150 -7.65 23.83 3.55
C VAL A 150 -7.41 25.26 3.07
N ALA A 151 -7.35 26.25 3.97
CA ALA A 151 -6.99 27.62 3.63
C ALA A 151 -5.57 27.72 3.03
N GLY A 152 -4.61 27.00 3.60
CA GLY A 152 -3.24 26.90 3.08
C GLY A 152 -3.18 26.33 1.66
N GLY A 153 -3.94 25.27 1.37
CA GLY A 153 -4.05 24.71 0.03
C GLY A 153 -4.71 25.65 -0.98
N ALA A 154 -5.79 26.33 -0.58
CA ALA A 154 -6.46 27.33 -1.41
C ALA A 154 -5.52 28.51 -1.75
N ALA A 155 -4.74 28.97 -0.77
CA ALA A 155 -3.75 30.02 -0.97
C ALA A 155 -2.65 29.59 -1.96
N LEU A 156 -2.20 28.34 -1.89
CA LEU A 156 -1.22 27.78 -2.84
C LEU A 156 -1.78 27.71 -4.27
N LEU A 157 -3.03 27.27 -4.45
CA LEU A 157 -3.69 27.26 -5.76
C LEU A 157 -3.82 28.67 -6.34
N ALA A 158 -4.31 29.62 -5.55
CA ALA A 158 -4.43 31.02 -5.99
C ALA A 158 -3.05 31.64 -6.32
N ALA A 159 -2.01 31.30 -5.56
CA ALA A 159 -0.64 31.72 -5.87
C ALA A 159 -0.12 31.07 -7.17
N ALA A 160 -0.43 29.80 -7.42
CA ALA A 160 -0.05 29.11 -8.66
C ALA A 160 -0.74 29.72 -9.89
N GLN A 161 -2.03 30.04 -9.79
CA GLN A 161 -2.81 30.71 -10.85
C GLN A 161 -2.18 32.07 -11.21
N ARG A 162 -1.91 32.90 -10.21
CA ARG A 162 -1.24 34.21 -10.41
C ARG A 162 0.15 34.07 -11.02
N ALA A 163 0.93 33.07 -10.60
CA ALA A 163 2.26 32.81 -11.14
C ALA A 163 2.24 32.31 -12.60
N LEU A 164 1.09 31.85 -13.11
CA LEU A 164 0.89 31.51 -14.52
C LEU A 164 0.42 32.71 -15.37
N GLY A 165 0.26 33.88 -14.75
CA GLY A 165 -0.29 35.07 -15.37
C GLY A 165 -1.79 34.97 -15.66
N GLU A 166 -2.49 34.00 -15.07
CA GLU A 166 -3.94 33.83 -15.24
C GLU A 166 -4.70 34.61 -14.15
N PRO A 167 -5.87 35.19 -14.48
CA PRO A 167 -6.75 35.77 -13.48
C PRO A 167 -7.33 34.68 -12.59
N LEU A 168 -7.70 35.06 -11.36
CA LEU A 168 -8.57 34.22 -10.54
C LEU A 168 -9.95 34.19 -11.19
N SER A 169 -10.53 33.00 -11.31
CA SER A 169 -11.80 32.78 -12.02
C SER A 169 -12.75 31.94 -11.17
N ALA A 170 -14.04 32.23 -11.28
CA ALA A 170 -15.10 31.41 -10.68
C ALA A 170 -15.38 30.12 -11.50
N ASP A 171 -14.92 30.06 -12.75
CA ASP A 171 -15.07 28.90 -13.62
C ASP A 171 -13.95 27.88 -13.33
N PRO A 172 -14.25 26.66 -12.84
CA PRO A 172 -13.24 25.63 -12.61
C PRO A 172 -12.39 25.32 -13.84
N ALA A 173 -12.92 25.46 -15.06
CA ALA A 173 -12.18 25.13 -16.27
C ALA A 173 -10.88 25.96 -16.45
N ASP A 174 -10.78 27.14 -15.83
CA ASP A 174 -9.60 28.02 -15.89
C ASP A 174 -8.44 27.58 -14.99
N TRP A 175 -8.64 26.58 -14.12
CA TRP A 175 -7.69 26.27 -13.05
C TRP A 175 -6.73 25.13 -13.36
N TYR A 176 -6.82 24.52 -14.55
CA TYR A 176 -6.03 23.33 -14.90
C TYR A 176 -4.52 23.53 -14.70
N GLY A 177 -3.98 24.65 -15.16
CA GLY A 177 -2.56 24.97 -14.98
C GLY A 177 -2.15 25.13 -13.50
N ALA A 178 -3.00 25.76 -12.68
CA ALA A 178 -2.73 25.91 -11.24
C ALA A 178 -2.81 24.59 -10.49
N VAL A 179 -3.78 23.73 -10.83
CA VAL A 179 -3.88 22.35 -10.31
C VAL A 179 -2.64 21.55 -10.70
N ALA A 180 -2.23 21.63 -11.96
CA ALA A 180 -1.03 20.95 -12.46
C ALA A 180 0.24 21.41 -11.72
N ARG A 181 0.36 22.70 -11.40
CA ARG A 181 1.48 23.22 -10.57
C ARG A 181 1.38 22.86 -9.10
N PHE A 182 0.17 22.60 -8.58
CA PHE A 182 -0.04 22.24 -7.18
C PHE A 182 0.61 20.89 -6.85
N SER A 183 0.68 19.96 -7.81
CA SER A 183 1.34 18.66 -7.64
C SER A 183 2.81 18.75 -7.19
N GLY A 184 3.47 19.87 -7.51
CA GLY A 184 4.90 20.05 -7.28
C GLY A 184 5.79 19.31 -8.26
N ALA A 185 5.23 18.72 -9.32
CA ALA A 185 5.97 18.09 -10.40
C ALA A 185 6.88 19.10 -11.11
N ASP A 186 8.06 18.62 -11.53
CA ASP A 186 9.04 19.42 -12.27
C ASP A 186 8.90 19.27 -13.80
N ASP A 187 8.09 18.31 -14.25
CA ASP A 187 7.81 18.01 -15.65
C ASP A 187 6.32 18.14 -16.02
N THR A 188 6.09 18.38 -17.31
CA THR A 188 4.75 18.64 -17.86
C THR A 188 3.85 17.39 -17.83
N ALA A 189 4.40 16.19 -18.02
CA ALA A 189 3.61 14.97 -18.14
C ALA A 189 3.03 14.56 -16.77
N THR A 190 3.85 14.58 -15.72
CA THR A 190 3.43 14.34 -14.34
C THR A 190 2.44 15.40 -13.86
N ALA A 191 2.73 16.69 -14.12
CA ALA A 191 1.83 17.79 -13.76
C ALA A 191 0.46 17.64 -14.45
N ALA A 192 0.44 17.25 -15.72
CA ALA A 192 -0.79 17.00 -16.47
C ALA A 192 -1.55 15.76 -15.97
N ALA A 193 -0.85 14.65 -15.69
CA ALA A 193 -1.47 13.43 -15.17
C ALA A 193 -2.16 13.67 -13.82
N TYR A 194 -1.49 14.37 -12.90
CA TYR A 194 -2.10 14.77 -11.62
C TYR A 194 -3.34 15.65 -11.82
N ALA A 195 -3.27 16.64 -12.72
CA ALA A 195 -4.41 17.49 -13.00
C ALA A 195 -5.55 16.73 -13.66
N ASP A 196 -5.26 15.80 -14.58
CA ASP A 196 -6.27 14.95 -15.21
C ASP A 196 -6.99 14.09 -14.18
N ASP A 197 -6.30 13.54 -13.18
CA ASP A 197 -6.92 12.81 -12.07
C ASP A 197 -7.83 13.69 -11.20
N VAL A 198 -7.41 14.93 -10.88
CA VAL A 198 -8.25 15.89 -10.16
C VAL A 198 -9.53 16.22 -10.95
N TYR A 199 -9.41 16.45 -12.25
CA TYR A 199 -10.58 16.75 -13.07
C TYR A 199 -11.48 15.53 -13.28
N GLN A 200 -10.92 14.33 -13.33
CA GLN A 200 -11.70 13.09 -13.36
C GLN A 200 -12.57 12.98 -12.09
N VAL A 201 -12.01 13.28 -10.92
CA VAL A 201 -12.78 13.32 -9.66
C VAL A 201 -13.87 14.40 -9.68
N ILE A 202 -13.61 15.57 -10.28
CA ILE A 202 -14.63 16.60 -10.46
C ILE A 202 -15.72 16.14 -11.45
N HIS A 203 -15.36 15.39 -12.49
CA HIS A 203 -16.31 14.88 -13.48
C HIS A 203 -17.27 13.87 -12.87
N THR A 204 -16.76 12.92 -12.10
CA THR A 204 -17.55 11.84 -11.50
C THR A 204 -18.24 12.27 -10.21
N GLY A 205 -17.69 13.25 -9.49
CA GLY A 205 -18.09 13.56 -8.12
C GLY A 205 -17.64 12.46 -7.15
N GLU A 206 -17.71 12.77 -5.86
CA GLU A 206 -17.34 11.88 -4.76
C GLU A 206 -18.15 12.23 -3.50
N GLU A 207 -18.43 11.25 -2.65
CA GLU A 207 -19.01 11.45 -1.32
C GLU A 207 -18.40 10.45 -0.34
N ARG A 208 -17.89 10.94 0.79
CA ARG A 208 -17.19 10.11 1.78
C ARG A 208 -17.37 10.64 3.19
N THR A 209 -17.38 9.74 4.16
CA THR A 209 -17.18 10.06 5.57
C THR A 209 -15.70 9.97 5.90
N THR A 210 -15.10 11.06 6.35
CA THR A 210 -13.68 11.14 6.68
C THR A 210 -13.32 10.34 7.92
N ASP A 211 -12.02 10.16 8.16
CA ASP A 211 -11.44 9.58 9.37
C ASP A 211 -11.91 10.24 10.70
N ALA A 212 -12.27 11.53 10.63
CA ALA A 212 -12.85 12.33 11.71
C ALA A 212 -14.39 12.26 11.80
N GLY A 213 -15.03 11.41 10.99
CA GLY A 213 -16.48 11.20 10.98
C GLY A 213 -17.28 12.30 10.30
N GLN A 214 -16.66 13.12 9.45
CA GLN A 214 -17.37 14.18 8.72
C GLN A 214 -17.74 13.73 7.31
N THR A 215 -19.00 13.92 6.92
CA THR A 215 -19.42 13.72 5.52
C THR A 215 -18.98 14.91 4.67
N VAL A 216 -18.21 14.64 3.62
CA VAL A 216 -17.77 15.60 2.61
C VAL A 216 -18.25 15.11 1.24
N ALA A 217 -18.73 16.04 0.42
CA ALA A 217 -19.25 15.73 -0.90
C ALA A 217 -18.77 16.72 -1.96
N LEU A 218 -18.45 16.18 -3.13
CA LEU A 218 -18.15 16.87 -4.37
C LEU A 218 -19.18 16.47 -5.41
N ALA A 219 -20.03 17.42 -5.82
CA ALA A 219 -21.01 17.17 -6.87
C ALA A 219 -20.32 16.95 -8.23
N ALA A 220 -20.79 15.94 -8.96
CA ALA A 220 -20.31 15.59 -10.29
C ALA A 220 -20.53 16.72 -11.30
N ARG A 221 -19.55 16.95 -12.18
CA ARG A 221 -19.64 17.92 -13.29
C ARG A 221 -19.17 17.28 -14.61
N PRO A 222 -19.93 16.34 -15.18
CA PRO A 222 -19.50 15.55 -16.34
C PRO A 222 -19.26 16.36 -17.62
N GLY A 223 -19.86 17.55 -17.74
CA GLY A 223 -19.67 18.45 -18.89
C GLY A 223 -18.51 19.45 -18.73
N LEU A 224 -17.75 19.41 -17.64
CA LEU A 224 -16.64 20.34 -17.41
C LEU A 224 -15.48 20.01 -18.35
N VAL A 225 -14.98 20.97 -19.13
CA VAL A 225 -13.81 20.77 -19.99
C VAL A 225 -12.67 21.67 -19.52
N PRO A 226 -11.56 21.13 -18.98
CA PRO A 226 -10.44 21.95 -18.51
C PRO A 226 -9.71 22.67 -19.65
N ARG A 227 -9.34 23.94 -19.43
CA ARG A 227 -8.47 24.71 -20.34
C ARG A 227 -7.00 24.38 -20.06
N LYS A 228 -6.46 23.40 -20.80
CA LYS A 228 -5.08 22.90 -20.60
C LYS A 228 -3.97 23.85 -21.05
N ALA A 229 -4.26 24.83 -21.93
CA ALA A 229 -3.27 25.70 -22.56
C ALA A 229 -2.38 26.47 -21.56
N ALA A 230 -2.92 26.82 -20.39
CA ALA A 230 -2.17 27.52 -19.34
C ALA A 230 -0.96 26.73 -18.81
N LEU A 231 -0.98 25.39 -18.91
CA LEU A 231 0.12 24.54 -18.46
C LEU A 231 1.41 24.82 -19.24
N HIS A 232 1.34 25.16 -20.53
CA HIS A 232 2.54 25.49 -21.31
C HIS A 232 3.32 26.68 -20.75
N ARG A 233 2.65 27.61 -20.04
CA ARG A 233 3.31 28.75 -19.40
C ARG A 233 3.97 28.40 -18.06
N ALA A 234 3.85 27.16 -17.60
CA ALA A 234 4.50 26.70 -16.37
C ALA A 234 6.02 26.50 -16.51
N GLY A 235 6.53 26.39 -17.74
CA GLY A 235 7.97 26.24 -18.02
C GLY A 235 8.58 24.96 -17.45
N LEU A 236 7.78 23.90 -17.33
CA LEU A 236 8.21 22.61 -16.79
C LEU A 236 9.03 21.84 -17.82
N ARG A 237 9.90 20.93 -17.35
CA ARG A 237 10.68 20.07 -18.26
C ARG A 237 9.75 19.17 -19.07
N THR A 238 10.24 18.69 -20.21
CA THR A 238 9.58 17.61 -20.95
C THR A 238 10.16 16.29 -20.47
N LEU A 239 9.30 15.42 -19.94
CA LEU A 239 9.67 14.07 -19.54
C LEU A 239 9.68 13.16 -20.76
N SER A 240 10.66 12.26 -20.83
CA SER A 240 10.73 11.23 -21.87
C SER A 240 10.26 9.90 -21.32
N ALA A 241 9.18 9.35 -21.88
CA ALA A 241 8.76 7.97 -21.65
C ALA A 241 9.50 6.97 -22.56
N ALA A 242 10.49 7.44 -23.33
CA ALA A 242 11.22 6.58 -24.26
C ALA A 242 11.89 5.43 -23.51
N GLY A 243 11.57 4.21 -23.91
CA GLY A 243 12.10 3.02 -23.28
C GLY A 243 11.51 2.76 -21.90
N ALA A 244 10.35 3.28 -21.51
CA ALA A 244 9.60 2.85 -20.33
C ALA A 244 8.40 1.94 -20.70
N GLU A 245 8.04 0.99 -19.84
CA GLU A 245 6.94 0.01 -20.00
C GLU A 245 5.73 0.41 -19.15
N CYS A 246 5.01 1.45 -19.56
CA CYS A 246 3.93 2.04 -18.79
C CYS A 246 2.73 2.39 -19.69
N PRO A 247 1.49 2.37 -19.17
CA PRO A 247 0.33 2.85 -19.92
C PRO A 247 0.43 4.36 -20.17
N THR A 248 -0.21 4.86 -21.22
CA THR A 248 -0.23 6.31 -21.56
C THR A 248 -0.99 7.17 -20.55
N THR A 249 -1.74 6.54 -19.64
CA THR A 249 -2.54 7.18 -18.60
C THR A 249 -1.76 7.49 -17.32
N VAL A 250 -0.44 7.26 -17.31
CA VAL A 250 0.44 7.62 -16.18
C VAL A 250 1.66 8.37 -16.70
N SER A 251 2.25 9.19 -15.84
CA SER A 251 3.58 9.77 -16.09
C SER A 251 4.64 8.77 -15.68
N CYS A 252 5.46 8.32 -16.64
CA CYS A 252 6.44 7.28 -16.42
C CYS A 252 7.75 7.59 -17.14
N GLU A 253 8.87 7.57 -16.42
CA GLU A 253 10.22 7.85 -16.92
C GLU A 253 11.13 6.64 -16.73
N TRP A 254 12.09 6.44 -17.65
CA TRP A 254 13.11 5.41 -17.52
C TRP A 254 14.33 5.95 -16.76
N ILE A 255 14.58 5.41 -15.57
CA ILE A 255 15.74 5.73 -14.72
C ILE A 255 16.40 4.39 -14.38
N PRO A 256 17.35 3.89 -15.18
CA PRO A 256 17.80 2.50 -15.09
C PRO A 256 18.48 2.19 -13.75
N ALA A 257 18.18 1.00 -13.21
CA ALA A 257 19.08 0.32 -12.30
C ALA A 257 20.26 -0.24 -13.13
N PRO A 258 21.52 -0.01 -12.74
CA PRO A 258 22.67 -0.43 -13.54
C PRO A 258 22.84 -1.96 -13.52
N HIS A 259 23.06 -2.57 -14.70
CA HIS A 259 23.59 -3.94 -14.81
C HIS A 259 25.08 -3.86 -15.11
N GLU A 260 25.88 -3.67 -14.07
CA GLU A 260 27.29 -3.36 -14.20
C GLU A 260 28.14 -4.25 -13.29
N ARG A 261 29.37 -4.56 -13.74
CA ARG A 261 30.35 -5.27 -12.91
C ARG A 261 31.01 -4.31 -11.92
N PHE A 262 31.26 -4.80 -10.71
CA PHE A 262 32.00 -4.06 -9.69
C PHE A 262 32.80 -5.01 -8.79
N GLY A 263 33.83 -4.48 -8.12
CA GLY A 263 34.63 -5.25 -7.16
C GLY A 263 35.29 -6.50 -7.76
N ASP A 264 35.30 -7.59 -6.99
CA ASP A 264 35.93 -8.88 -7.32
C ASP A 264 35.04 -9.73 -8.25
N ASP A 265 34.76 -9.21 -9.46
CA ASP A 265 33.88 -9.83 -10.48
C ASP A 265 32.40 -10.00 -10.08
N ASP A 266 31.92 -9.20 -9.14
CA ASP A 266 30.50 -9.11 -8.79
C ASP A 266 29.73 -8.24 -9.82
N TYR A 267 28.39 -8.27 -9.79
CA TYR A 267 27.56 -7.42 -10.63
C TYR A 267 26.22 -7.06 -10.00
N GLY A 268 25.65 -5.94 -10.43
CA GLY A 268 24.63 -5.20 -9.68
C GLY A 268 23.18 -5.40 -10.07
N ASN A 269 22.32 -5.14 -9.08
CA ASN A 269 20.88 -4.86 -9.13
C ASN A 269 19.94 -5.95 -9.64
N HIS A 270 20.25 -6.62 -10.74
CA HIS A 270 19.33 -7.52 -11.42
C HIS A 270 20.07 -8.57 -12.26
N ASP A 271 19.31 -9.54 -12.75
CA ASP A 271 19.77 -10.57 -13.66
C ASP A 271 19.08 -10.44 -15.01
N VAL A 272 19.83 -10.60 -16.10
CA VAL A 272 19.23 -10.60 -17.45
C VAL A 272 18.42 -11.86 -17.68
N ALA A 273 17.28 -11.72 -18.37
CA ALA A 273 16.41 -12.83 -18.73
C ALA A 273 15.64 -12.54 -20.03
N ASP A 274 14.76 -13.46 -20.41
CA ASP A 274 13.86 -13.32 -21.56
C ASP A 274 12.41 -13.53 -21.13
N ARG A 275 11.98 -12.80 -20.10
CA ARG A 275 10.62 -12.91 -19.55
C ARG A 275 9.59 -12.22 -20.47
N PRO A 276 8.36 -12.74 -20.59
CA PRO A 276 7.79 -13.87 -19.84
C PRO A 276 8.06 -15.26 -20.47
N ALA A 277 8.94 -15.37 -21.47
CA ALA A 277 9.22 -16.66 -22.11
C ALA A 277 10.07 -17.58 -21.20
N SER A 278 11.03 -17.02 -20.45
CA SER A 278 11.90 -17.78 -19.56
C SER A 278 12.50 -16.89 -18.44
N PRO A 279 11.97 -16.93 -17.20
CA PRO A 279 10.71 -17.56 -16.74
C PRO A 279 9.43 -16.74 -17.05
N PRO A 280 8.22 -17.31 -16.81
CA PRO A 280 6.96 -16.55 -16.83
C PRO A 280 6.90 -15.47 -15.74
N ILE A 281 6.00 -14.50 -15.91
CA ILE A 281 5.66 -13.51 -14.88
C ILE A 281 4.30 -13.90 -14.30
N ARG A 282 4.27 -14.27 -13.03
CA ARG A 282 3.08 -14.74 -12.30
C ARG A 282 2.60 -13.77 -11.24
N TYR A 283 3.50 -12.93 -10.70
CA TYR A 283 3.18 -12.06 -9.58
C TYR A 283 3.50 -10.60 -9.84
N ILE A 284 2.77 -9.73 -9.15
CA ILE A 284 3.16 -8.33 -8.94
C ILE A 284 3.28 -8.14 -7.43
N VAL A 285 4.43 -7.67 -6.95
CA VAL A 285 4.69 -7.46 -5.53
C VAL A 285 4.68 -5.97 -5.23
N VAL A 286 3.79 -5.57 -4.32
CA VAL A 286 3.64 -4.22 -3.77
C VAL A 286 4.54 -4.09 -2.55
N HIS A 287 5.40 -3.09 -2.57
CA HIS A 287 6.31 -2.73 -1.48
C HIS A 287 6.05 -1.30 -1.03
N ASP A 288 6.54 -0.96 0.15
CA ASP A 288 6.85 0.42 0.51
C ASP A 288 8.36 0.61 0.72
N THR A 289 8.87 1.78 0.35
CA THR A 289 10.32 1.97 0.20
C THR A 289 11.12 2.07 1.51
N GLU A 290 10.44 2.19 2.65
CA GLU A 290 11.00 2.69 3.92
C GLU A 290 11.90 3.94 3.78
N GLY A 291 11.56 4.82 2.84
CA GLY A 291 12.46 5.85 2.30
C GLY A 291 11.75 7.00 1.59
N ALA A 292 12.50 8.06 1.31
CA ALA A 292 12.03 9.20 0.51
C ALA A 292 12.54 9.08 -0.93
N TRP A 293 11.77 9.61 -1.90
CA TRP A 293 12.01 9.47 -3.35
C TRP A 293 13.46 9.64 -3.79
N ASP A 294 14.14 10.72 -3.38
CA ASP A 294 15.50 11.01 -3.86
C ASP A 294 16.51 9.97 -3.31
N GLY A 295 16.28 9.44 -2.10
CA GLY A 295 17.07 8.35 -1.52
C GLY A 295 16.81 7.03 -2.23
N VAL A 296 15.55 6.74 -2.54
CA VAL A 296 15.11 5.55 -3.31
C VAL A 296 15.78 5.52 -4.69
N LEU A 297 15.79 6.66 -5.40
CA LEU A 297 16.49 6.78 -6.68
C LEU A 297 18.01 6.61 -6.54
N SER A 298 18.62 7.16 -5.48
CA SER A 298 20.05 6.96 -5.23
C SER A 298 20.38 5.48 -4.99
N THR A 299 19.53 4.77 -4.26
CA THR A 299 19.73 3.36 -3.90
C THR A 299 19.57 2.44 -5.10
N VAL A 300 18.53 2.65 -5.93
CA VAL A 300 18.28 1.80 -7.11
C VAL A 300 19.33 2.01 -8.21
N GLN A 301 20.01 3.16 -8.21
CA GLN A 301 21.10 3.46 -9.13
C GLN A 301 22.48 3.08 -8.57
N ASP A 302 22.57 2.60 -7.33
CA ASP A 302 23.81 2.05 -6.77
C ASP A 302 24.01 0.62 -7.30
N PRO A 303 25.08 0.36 -8.09
CA PRO A 303 25.36 -0.98 -8.61
C PRO A 303 25.61 -2.02 -7.51
N THR A 304 25.92 -1.60 -6.29
CA THR A 304 26.22 -2.52 -5.17
C THR A 304 24.99 -2.91 -4.36
N TYR A 305 23.79 -2.44 -4.74
CA TYR A 305 22.54 -2.68 -4.05
C TYR A 305 21.55 -3.50 -4.90
N VAL A 306 20.40 -3.83 -4.31
CA VAL A 306 19.29 -4.48 -5.02
C VAL A 306 18.50 -3.53 -5.91
N SER A 307 17.49 -4.04 -6.60
CA SER A 307 16.56 -3.24 -7.39
C SER A 307 15.16 -3.82 -7.43
N TRP A 308 14.27 -3.04 -8.04
CA TRP A 308 12.87 -3.32 -8.31
C TRP A 308 12.52 -2.76 -9.69
N ASN A 309 11.34 -3.07 -10.22
CA ASN A 309 10.97 -2.65 -11.56
C ASN A 309 10.49 -1.20 -11.60
N TYR A 310 9.71 -0.75 -10.61
CA TYR A 310 9.11 0.58 -10.61
C TYR A 310 9.13 1.24 -9.23
N SER A 311 9.45 2.53 -9.17
CA SER A 311 9.16 3.39 -8.00
C SER A 311 7.99 4.32 -8.29
N LEU A 312 7.13 4.52 -7.29
CA LEU A 312 5.95 5.38 -7.36
C LEU A 312 6.04 6.50 -6.34
N ARG A 313 5.98 7.75 -6.82
CA ARG A 313 6.12 8.94 -5.98
C ARG A 313 4.78 9.32 -5.33
N SER A 314 4.82 9.55 -4.02
CA SER A 314 3.62 9.80 -3.22
C SER A 314 2.95 11.14 -3.56
N THR A 315 3.70 12.21 -3.79
CA THR A 315 3.12 13.56 -3.89
C THR A 315 2.26 13.79 -5.13
N ASP A 316 2.50 13.06 -6.22
CA ASP A 316 1.93 13.35 -7.55
C ASP A 316 1.66 12.12 -8.41
N GLY A 317 2.01 10.91 -7.96
CA GLY A 317 1.80 9.67 -8.72
C GLY A 317 2.80 9.46 -9.86
N HIS A 318 3.93 10.18 -9.87
CA HIS A 318 5.00 9.95 -10.84
C HIS A 318 5.58 8.54 -10.71
N ILE A 319 5.86 7.90 -11.85
CA ILE A 319 6.43 6.55 -11.92
C ILE A 319 7.83 6.63 -12.55
N ALA A 320 8.80 5.97 -11.93
CA ALA A 320 10.09 5.70 -12.54
C ALA A 320 10.23 4.20 -12.74
N GLN A 321 10.57 3.75 -13.96
CA GLN A 321 10.93 2.36 -14.23
C GLN A 321 12.46 2.21 -14.17
N HIS A 322 12.93 1.17 -13.49
CA HIS A 322 14.36 0.91 -13.25
C HIS A 322 14.85 -0.39 -13.90
N VAL A 323 14.02 -1.44 -13.89
CA VAL A 323 14.34 -2.74 -14.51
C VAL A 323 13.22 -3.13 -15.45
N LYS A 324 13.60 -3.60 -16.64
CA LYS A 324 12.67 -4.10 -17.65
C LYS A 324 11.97 -5.36 -17.18
N ALA A 325 10.70 -5.52 -17.50
CA ALA A 325 9.97 -6.72 -17.12
C ALA A 325 10.60 -8.01 -17.69
N LYS A 326 11.30 -7.92 -18.83
CA LYS A 326 12.06 -9.04 -19.39
C LYS A 326 13.22 -9.53 -18.51
N ASP A 327 13.77 -8.69 -17.63
CA ASP A 327 14.91 -8.96 -16.75
C ASP A 327 14.43 -9.12 -15.29
N VAL A 328 15.21 -9.76 -14.42
CA VAL A 328 14.80 -10.16 -13.05
C VAL A 328 15.38 -9.20 -12.01
N ALA A 329 14.53 -8.35 -11.42
CA ALA A 329 14.89 -7.48 -10.32
C ALA A 329 14.96 -8.25 -8.98
N TRP A 330 15.80 -7.80 -8.04
CA TRP A 330 16.03 -8.44 -6.74
C TRP A 330 15.25 -7.79 -5.59
N HIS A 331 13.91 -7.85 -5.61
CA HIS A 331 13.08 -7.09 -4.66
C HIS A 331 12.40 -7.92 -3.56
N ALA A 332 12.14 -9.21 -3.79
CA ALA A 332 11.27 -10.05 -2.94
C ALA A 332 12.02 -10.88 -1.88
N GLY A 333 13.37 -10.93 -1.89
CA GLY A 333 14.13 -11.79 -0.97
C GLY A 333 13.86 -13.30 -1.12
N ASN A 334 13.16 -13.72 -2.18
CA ASN A 334 12.90 -15.10 -2.54
C ASN A 334 13.11 -15.26 -4.04
N TRP A 335 14.15 -15.99 -4.45
CA TRP A 335 14.53 -16.09 -5.86
C TRP A 335 13.44 -16.66 -6.77
N TYR A 336 12.65 -17.62 -6.29
CA TYR A 336 11.50 -18.17 -7.03
C TYR A 336 10.54 -17.04 -7.41
N VAL A 337 10.14 -16.25 -6.41
CA VAL A 337 9.22 -15.11 -6.60
C VAL A 337 9.88 -13.98 -7.39
N ASN A 338 11.12 -13.59 -7.10
CA ASN A 338 11.86 -12.57 -7.86
C ASN A 338 11.86 -12.87 -9.36
N SER A 339 12.25 -14.10 -9.72
CA SER A 339 12.35 -14.51 -11.12
C SER A 339 11.00 -14.46 -11.83
N GLU A 340 9.90 -14.65 -11.12
CA GLU A 340 8.55 -14.73 -11.68
C GLU A 340 7.67 -13.51 -11.33
N SER A 341 8.25 -12.38 -10.91
CA SER A 341 7.45 -11.21 -10.50
C SER A 341 7.96 -9.85 -11.00
N ILE A 342 7.09 -8.86 -10.87
CA ILE A 342 7.40 -7.44 -11.06
C ILE A 342 7.25 -6.73 -9.70
N GLY A 343 8.29 -6.03 -9.26
CA GLY A 343 8.30 -5.29 -7.99
C GLY A 343 7.96 -3.81 -8.15
N LEU A 344 7.00 -3.32 -7.35
CA LEU A 344 6.56 -1.93 -7.30
C LEU A 344 6.82 -1.33 -5.91
N GLU A 345 7.72 -0.36 -5.85
CA GLU A 345 8.10 0.37 -4.65
C GLU A 345 7.29 1.66 -4.49
N HIS A 346 6.44 1.72 -3.48
CA HIS A 346 5.64 2.90 -3.18
C HIS A 346 6.40 3.78 -2.20
N GLU A 347 6.65 5.04 -2.57
CA GLU A 347 7.34 5.99 -1.70
C GLU A 347 6.61 6.09 -0.35
N GLY A 348 7.26 5.56 0.69
CA GLY A 348 6.77 5.72 2.04
C GLY A 348 7.55 4.99 3.14
N PHE A 349 6.98 4.99 4.34
CA PHE A 349 7.58 4.43 5.55
C PHE A 349 6.55 3.67 6.39
N LEU A 350 6.69 2.35 6.47
CA LEU A 350 5.90 1.47 7.33
C LEU A 350 6.02 1.84 8.82
N ALA A 351 7.23 2.18 9.28
CA ALA A 351 7.52 2.45 10.69
C ALA A 351 6.93 3.77 11.23
N ARG A 352 6.20 4.54 10.40
CA ARG A 352 5.44 5.71 10.83
C ARG A 352 3.96 5.32 10.96
N PRO A 353 3.45 5.04 12.17
CA PRO A 353 2.10 4.51 12.39
C PRO A 353 0.95 5.32 11.82
N ASP A 354 1.17 6.62 11.73
CA ASP A 354 0.15 7.56 11.30
C ASP A 354 0.37 7.96 9.83
N SER A 355 1.33 7.31 9.15
CA SER A 355 1.63 7.58 7.77
C SER A 355 0.70 6.80 6.86
N TRP A 356 0.13 7.55 5.94
CA TRP A 356 -0.88 7.14 4.99
C TRP A 356 -0.37 7.45 3.59
N PHE A 357 -0.94 6.73 2.61
CA PHE A 357 -0.59 6.85 1.20
C PHE A 357 -1.60 7.73 0.46
N THR A 358 -1.12 8.54 -0.47
CA THR A 358 -1.95 9.50 -1.20
C THR A 358 -2.82 8.82 -2.24
N GLU A 359 -3.97 9.42 -2.51
CA GLU A 359 -4.88 8.95 -3.57
C GLU A 359 -4.21 9.04 -4.95
N ALA A 360 -3.39 10.07 -5.19
CA ALA A 360 -2.61 10.20 -6.43
C ALA A 360 -1.72 8.96 -6.68
N MET A 361 -1.02 8.47 -5.66
CA MET A 361 -0.16 7.30 -5.79
C MET A 361 -0.96 6.00 -5.96
N TYR A 362 -2.04 5.81 -5.19
CA TYR A 362 -2.94 4.66 -5.35
C TYR A 362 -3.49 4.57 -6.78
N ARG A 363 -3.95 5.68 -7.35
CA ARG A 363 -4.51 5.73 -8.71
C ARG A 363 -3.47 5.47 -9.79
N ALA A 364 -2.28 6.06 -9.67
CA ALA A 364 -1.19 5.81 -10.60
C ALA A 364 -0.75 4.34 -10.55
N SER A 365 -0.60 3.79 -9.35
CA SER A 365 -0.27 2.38 -9.12
C SER A 365 -1.32 1.43 -9.70
N ALA A 366 -2.61 1.67 -9.42
CA ALA A 366 -3.68 0.82 -9.91
C ALA A 366 -3.73 0.79 -11.44
N ARG A 367 -3.48 1.91 -12.11
CA ARG A 367 -3.38 1.96 -13.58
C ARG A 367 -2.18 1.19 -14.11
N LEU A 368 -1.02 1.32 -13.46
CA LEU A 368 0.18 0.54 -13.82
C LEU A 368 -0.05 -0.96 -13.63
N VAL A 369 -0.56 -1.39 -12.47
CA VAL A 369 -0.81 -2.80 -12.17
C VAL A 369 -1.87 -3.39 -13.09
N THR A 370 -2.94 -2.65 -13.41
CA THR A 370 -3.95 -3.11 -14.40
C THR A 370 -3.32 -3.33 -15.78
N TYR A 371 -2.43 -2.43 -16.21
CA TYR A 371 -1.69 -2.56 -17.47
C TYR A 371 -0.77 -3.78 -17.46
N LEU A 372 0.07 -3.92 -16.43
CA LEU A 372 1.02 -5.04 -16.31
C LEU A 372 0.31 -6.38 -16.18
N ALA A 373 -0.79 -6.43 -15.42
CA ALA A 373 -1.61 -7.63 -15.27
C ALA A 373 -2.23 -8.06 -16.60
N ALA A 374 -2.71 -7.12 -17.40
CA ALA A 374 -3.23 -7.41 -18.73
C ALA A 374 -2.13 -7.87 -19.71
N GLU A 375 -0.95 -7.23 -19.67
CA GLU A 375 0.18 -7.55 -20.55
C GLU A 375 0.75 -8.95 -20.27
N TYR A 376 0.90 -9.32 -19.00
CA TYR A 376 1.53 -10.57 -18.58
C TYR A 376 0.56 -11.66 -18.15
N GLY A 377 -0.75 -11.41 -18.20
CA GLY A 377 -1.78 -12.38 -17.81
C GLY A 377 -1.82 -12.68 -16.31
N VAL A 378 -1.38 -11.75 -15.47
CA VAL A 378 -1.38 -11.89 -14.00
C VAL A 378 -2.80 -11.66 -13.48
N PRO A 379 -3.42 -12.62 -12.76
CA PRO A 379 -4.72 -12.41 -12.14
C PRO A 379 -4.72 -11.25 -11.14
N LEU A 380 -5.81 -10.48 -11.11
CA LEU A 380 -6.02 -9.41 -10.13
C LEU A 380 -6.74 -9.98 -8.90
N ASP A 381 -5.98 -10.70 -8.06
CA ASP A 381 -6.40 -11.22 -6.75
C ASP A 381 -5.23 -11.17 -5.75
N ARG A 382 -5.46 -11.60 -4.51
CA ARG A 382 -4.43 -11.59 -3.44
C ARG A 382 -3.57 -12.86 -3.37
N GLN A 383 -3.64 -13.70 -4.39
CA GLN A 383 -2.68 -14.79 -4.61
C GLN A 383 -1.60 -14.38 -5.62
N HIS A 384 -1.90 -13.40 -6.50
CA HIS A 384 -1.00 -12.96 -7.55
C HIS A 384 -0.52 -11.50 -7.38
N ILE A 385 -1.36 -10.63 -6.81
CA ILE A 385 -0.96 -9.30 -6.37
C ILE A 385 -0.62 -9.42 -4.89
N LEU A 386 0.68 -9.48 -4.57
CA LEU A 386 1.20 -9.74 -3.24
C LEU A 386 1.68 -8.44 -2.57
N GLY A 387 1.58 -8.35 -1.25
CA GLY A 387 2.48 -7.49 -0.49
C GLY A 387 3.78 -8.26 -0.23
N HIS A 388 4.89 -7.57 0.05
CA HIS A 388 6.13 -8.27 0.40
C HIS A 388 5.97 -9.12 1.66
N ASP A 389 5.12 -8.67 2.59
CA ASP A 389 4.65 -9.42 3.75
C ASP A 389 4.01 -10.76 3.40
N ASN A 390 3.52 -10.97 2.17
CA ASN A 390 2.91 -12.22 1.74
C ASN A 390 3.86 -13.14 0.98
N VAL A 391 5.11 -12.71 0.75
CA VAL A 391 6.15 -13.52 0.12
C VAL A 391 6.75 -14.48 1.16
N PRO A 392 6.79 -15.80 0.89
CA PRO A 392 7.36 -16.75 1.83
C PRO A 392 8.88 -16.66 1.89
N GLY A 393 9.43 -16.94 3.08
CA GLY A 393 10.85 -17.24 3.22
C GLY A 393 11.23 -18.46 2.37
N PRO A 394 12.32 -18.38 1.56
CA PRO A 394 12.69 -19.46 0.63
C PRO A 394 13.11 -20.76 1.31
N THR A 395 13.58 -20.68 2.57
CA THR A 395 13.93 -21.80 3.44
C THR A 395 13.49 -21.50 4.88
N GLY A 396 13.51 -22.52 5.75
CA GLY A 396 13.20 -22.34 7.17
C GLY A 396 14.07 -21.30 7.88
N ALA A 397 15.35 -21.20 7.52
CA ALA A 397 16.29 -20.25 8.14
C ALA A 397 16.02 -18.79 7.73
N SER A 398 15.31 -18.57 6.62
CA SER A 398 15.00 -17.24 6.09
C SER A 398 13.71 -16.65 6.67
N ILE A 399 12.92 -17.43 7.42
CA ILE A 399 11.62 -17.01 7.95
C ILE A 399 11.73 -15.78 8.87
N PRO A 400 12.67 -15.72 9.84
CA PRO A 400 12.82 -14.52 10.67
C PRO A 400 13.20 -13.24 9.90
N GLY A 401 13.54 -13.37 8.61
CA GLY A 401 13.86 -12.26 7.73
C GLY A 401 12.89 -11.99 6.60
N MET A 402 11.68 -12.55 6.67
CA MET A 402 10.61 -12.07 5.81
C MET A 402 10.30 -10.61 6.12
N HIS A 403 9.87 -9.92 5.07
CA HIS A 403 9.49 -8.52 5.11
C HIS A 403 8.06 -8.33 5.65
N THR A 404 7.70 -7.09 5.92
CA THR A 404 6.43 -6.73 6.55
C THR A 404 5.67 -5.62 5.82
N ASP A 405 6.26 -5.07 4.76
CA ASP A 405 5.67 -4.06 3.88
C ASP A 405 4.68 -4.69 2.87
N PRO A 406 3.69 -3.91 2.39
CA PRO A 406 3.40 -2.50 2.68
C PRO A 406 2.69 -2.30 4.03
N GLY A 407 2.48 -3.38 4.78
CA GLY A 407 1.98 -3.40 6.14
C GLY A 407 0.49 -3.11 6.32
N PRO A 408 0.04 -3.00 7.59
CA PRO A 408 -1.39 -3.06 7.94
C PRO A 408 -2.20 -1.84 7.48
N PHE A 409 -1.53 -0.74 7.12
CA PHE A 409 -2.16 0.52 6.76
C PHE A 409 -2.30 0.71 5.25
N TRP A 410 -1.75 -0.18 4.43
CA TRP A 410 -2.09 -0.22 3.01
C TRP A 410 -3.55 -0.67 2.83
N ASP A 411 -4.37 0.19 2.24
CA ASP A 411 -5.79 -0.06 2.04
C ASP A 411 -6.00 -0.93 0.80
N TRP A 412 -5.75 -2.24 0.96
CA TRP A 412 -5.97 -3.24 -0.08
C TRP A 412 -7.40 -3.23 -0.62
N ARG A 413 -8.40 -2.83 0.18
CA ARG A 413 -9.80 -2.75 -0.28
C ARG A 413 -9.95 -1.64 -1.32
N HIS A 414 -9.54 -0.43 -0.95
CA HIS A 414 -9.56 0.72 -1.85
C HIS A 414 -8.68 0.50 -3.09
N TYR A 415 -7.51 -0.11 -2.91
CA TYR A 415 -6.63 -0.43 -4.02
C TYR A 415 -7.30 -1.35 -5.05
N PHE A 416 -8.01 -2.39 -4.60
CA PHE A 416 -8.75 -3.29 -5.48
C PHE A 416 -10.04 -2.68 -6.06
N GLU A 417 -10.65 -1.69 -5.40
CA GLU A 417 -11.70 -0.86 -5.99
C GLU A 417 -11.15 -0.07 -7.20
N LEU A 418 -9.96 0.53 -7.07
CA LEU A 418 -9.28 1.24 -8.16
C LEU A 418 -8.80 0.32 -9.30
N LEU A 419 -8.43 -0.93 -8.98
CA LEU A 419 -8.13 -1.97 -9.98
C LEU A 419 -9.38 -2.48 -10.72
N GLY A 420 -10.58 -2.06 -10.32
CA GLY A 420 -11.84 -2.54 -10.89
C GLY A 420 -12.11 -4.01 -10.55
N ARG A 421 -11.64 -4.48 -9.40
CA ARG A 421 -11.82 -5.83 -8.86
C ARG A 421 -12.15 -5.78 -7.36
N PRO A 422 -13.21 -5.06 -6.94
CA PRO A 422 -13.57 -4.97 -5.53
C PRO A 422 -13.84 -6.36 -4.94
N PHE A 423 -13.46 -6.57 -3.68
CA PHE A 423 -13.72 -7.82 -2.99
C PHE A 423 -15.20 -7.94 -2.62
N GLU A 424 -15.90 -8.87 -3.25
CA GLU A 424 -17.32 -9.14 -3.01
C GLU A 424 -17.57 -10.58 -2.55
N ALA A 425 -18.75 -10.83 -1.98
CA ALA A 425 -19.16 -12.19 -1.67
C ALA A 425 -19.37 -12.95 -2.98
N THR A 426 -18.63 -14.03 -3.20
CA THR A 426 -18.79 -14.89 -4.38
C THR A 426 -19.60 -16.15 -4.09
N ALA A 427 -20.00 -16.36 -2.83
CA ALA A 427 -20.88 -17.43 -2.39
C ALA A 427 -21.96 -16.90 -1.41
N GLY A 428 -23.12 -17.57 -1.34
CA GLY A 428 -24.13 -17.25 -0.31
C GLY A 428 -23.73 -17.76 1.09
N SER A 429 -23.01 -18.86 1.14
CA SER A 429 -22.36 -19.46 2.31
C SER A 429 -21.29 -20.41 1.82
N GLY A 430 -20.28 -20.73 2.63
CA GLY A 430 -19.30 -21.73 2.21
C GLY A 430 -18.19 -21.99 3.21
N GLY A 431 -17.37 -22.97 2.84
CA GLY A 431 -16.14 -23.36 3.52
C GLY A 431 -14.93 -22.45 3.25
N VAL A 432 -15.07 -21.33 2.54
CA VAL A 432 -14.03 -20.31 2.34
C VAL A 432 -14.58 -18.92 2.60
N VAL A 433 -13.73 -18.03 3.12
CA VAL A 433 -14.01 -16.61 3.32
C VAL A 433 -12.90 -15.74 2.75
N THR A 434 -13.24 -14.58 2.20
CA THR A 434 -12.32 -13.48 1.88
C THR A 434 -12.32 -12.49 3.02
N ILE A 435 -11.15 -12.17 3.58
CA ILE A 435 -11.01 -11.12 4.60
C ILE A 435 -11.36 -9.78 3.96
N ARG A 436 -12.26 -9.03 4.60
CA ARG A 436 -12.77 -7.76 4.07
C ARG A 436 -13.39 -6.89 5.18
N PRO A 437 -12.59 -6.41 6.15
CA PRO A 437 -13.05 -5.39 7.09
C PRO A 437 -13.49 -4.11 6.38
N ASP A 438 -14.27 -3.31 7.09
CA ASP A 438 -14.38 -1.88 6.79
C ASP A 438 -13.11 -1.19 7.29
N TYR A 439 -12.32 -0.60 6.38
CA TYR A 439 -10.99 -0.08 6.70
C TYR A 439 -11.04 0.97 7.82
N THR A 440 -11.94 1.95 7.71
CA THR A 440 -12.03 3.06 8.68
C THR A 440 -12.53 2.62 10.05
N ALA A 441 -13.48 1.67 10.10
CA ALA A 441 -14.05 1.17 11.34
C ALA A 441 -13.20 0.05 12.00
N ASN A 442 -12.35 -0.63 11.24
CA ASN A 442 -11.45 -1.67 11.73
C ASN A 442 -10.15 -1.04 12.24
N ARG A 443 -10.03 -0.91 13.57
CA ARG A 443 -8.91 -0.24 14.24
C ARG A 443 -8.25 -1.16 15.29
N PRO A 444 -7.62 -2.28 14.87
CA PRO A 444 -6.89 -3.13 15.80
C PRO A 444 -5.72 -2.37 16.43
N VAL A 445 -5.34 -2.76 17.65
CA VAL A 445 -4.19 -2.16 18.34
C VAL A 445 -2.90 -2.60 17.65
N TYR A 446 -2.04 -1.64 17.38
CA TYR A 446 -0.65 -1.84 17.00
C TYR A 446 0.29 -1.17 18.02
N THR A 447 1.49 -1.74 18.16
CA THR A 447 2.58 -1.21 18.98
C THR A 447 3.86 -1.06 18.15
N ASP A 448 4.93 -0.59 18.79
CA ASP A 448 6.26 -0.35 18.22
C ASP A 448 6.36 0.95 17.40
N CYS A 449 5.60 1.94 17.84
CA CYS A 449 5.35 3.20 17.17
C CYS A 449 6.12 4.34 17.79
N GLY A 450 7.28 4.66 17.21
CA GLY A 450 8.26 5.56 17.82
C GLY A 450 9.11 4.90 18.92
N GLY A 451 9.07 3.56 19.03
CA GLY A 451 9.88 2.78 19.97
C GLY A 451 9.18 1.49 20.41
N GLN A 452 9.94 0.50 20.88
CA GLN A 452 9.41 -0.81 21.30
C GLN A 452 8.33 -0.67 22.39
N GLY A 453 7.20 -1.37 22.22
CA GLY A 453 6.07 -1.39 23.15
C GLY A 453 5.19 -0.13 23.13
N VAL A 454 5.58 0.93 22.43
CA VAL A 454 4.80 2.17 22.34
C VAL A 454 3.58 1.93 21.44
N ALA A 455 2.39 2.21 21.96
CA ALA A 455 1.15 2.10 21.21
C ALA A 455 1.11 3.09 20.04
N CYS A 456 0.65 2.63 18.89
CA CYS A 456 0.38 3.46 17.73
C CYS A 456 -0.91 4.26 17.95
N ALA A 457 -1.07 5.40 17.25
CA ALA A 457 -2.38 6.03 17.21
C ALA A 457 -3.39 5.08 16.53
N ALA A 458 -4.67 5.21 16.90
CA ALA A 458 -5.71 4.39 16.33
C ALA A 458 -5.87 4.71 14.83
N HIS A 459 -5.59 3.74 13.96
CA HIS A 459 -5.64 3.88 12.51
C HIS A 459 -6.56 2.83 11.91
N GLY A 460 -7.14 3.13 10.75
CA GLY A 460 -7.85 2.13 9.94
C GLY A 460 -6.88 1.06 9.45
N SER A 461 -7.32 -0.19 9.37
CA SER A 461 -6.47 -1.30 8.95
C SER A 461 -7.17 -2.25 8.01
N GLY A 462 -6.41 -2.75 7.03
CA GLY A 462 -6.83 -3.84 6.16
C GLY A 462 -6.78 -5.21 6.84
N ASP A 463 -6.19 -5.31 8.03
CA ASP A 463 -5.93 -6.58 8.70
C ASP A 463 -6.91 -6.85 9.85
N VAL A 464 -7.30 -8.11 9.99
CA VAL A 464 -7.96 -8.61 11.21
C VAL A 464 -6.94 -9.30 12.12
N ARG A 465 -7.14 -9.17 13.44
CA ARG A 465 -6.31 -9.85 14.43
C ARG A 465 -6.77 -11.29 14.64
N LEU A 466 -5.81 -12.21 14.73
CA LEU A 466 -6.05 -13.63 14.94
C LEU A 466 -5.66 -14.08 16.36
N TYR A 467 -6.55 -14.86 16.96
CA TYR A 467 -6.47 -15.36 18.32
C TYR A 467 -6.55 -16.89 18.36
N SER A 468 -5.98 -17.50 19.39
CA SER A 468 -5.99 -18.95 19.60
C SER A 468 -7.35 -19.51 19.95
N ASP A 469 -8.26 -18.67 20.44
CA ASP A 469 -9.65 -19.02 20.74
C ASP A 469 -10.59 -17.83 20.42
N HIS A 470 -11.90 -18.04 20.54
CA HIS A 470 -12.97 -17.09 20.21
C HIS A 470 -13.17 -15.97 21.26
N ASP A 471 -12.06 -15.37 21.71
CA ASP A 471 -12.00 -14.27 22.67
C ASP A 471 -10.77 -13.38 22.38
N GLU A 472 -10.93 -12.05 22.42
CA GLU A 472 -9.84 -11.08 22.22
C GLU A 472 -8.80 -11.12 23.37
N GLN A 473 -9.12 -11.74 24.50
CA GLN A 473 -8.17 -12.00 25.60
C GLN A 473 -7.34 -13.28 25.39
N SER A 474 -7.69 -14.10 24.39
CA SER A 474 -6.93 -15.31 24.08
C SER A 474 -5.55 -14.97 23.52
N ALA A 475 -4.64 -15.95 23.57
CA ALA A 475 -3.30 -15.77 23.05
C ALA A 475 -3.31 -15.47 21.54
N LEU A 476 -2.41 -14.61 21.10
CA LEU A 476 -2.16 -14.37 19.68
C LEU A 476 -1.57 -15.63 19.02
N ILE A 477 -1.78 -15.77 17.71
CA ILE A 477 -1.23 -16.88 16.92
C ILE A 477 0.28 -16.74 16.72
N LYS A 478 1.02 -17.68 17.27
CA LYS A 478 2.46 -17.80 17.07
C LYS A 478 2.80 -18.36 15.68
N ASP A 479 3.72 -17.70 14.98
CA ASP A 479 4.45 -18.31 13.87
C ASP A 479 5.66 -19.10 14.41
N VAL A 480 5.62 -20.42 14.26
CA VAL A 480 6.66 -21.32 14.77
C VAL A 480 7.99 -21.19 14.02
N GLY A 481 7.98 -20.68 12.79
CA GLY A 481 9.20 -20.53 12.00
C GLY A 481 9.98 -19.26 12.31
N ASP A 482 9.30 -18.21 12.79
CA ASP A 482 9.95 -17.00 13.29
C ASP A 482 10.55 -17.22 14.69
N GLY A 483 9.94 -18.10 15.49
CA GLY A 483 10.45 -18.49 16.81
C GLY A 483 10.15 -17.49 17.92
N SER A 484 9.90 -16.22 17.59
CA SER A 484 9.53 -15.15 18.51
C SER A 484 8.17 -15.39 19.20
N ALA A 485 7.94 -14.69 20.32
CA ALA A 485 6.61 -14.64 20.93
C ALA A 485 5.73 -13.66 20.13
N PRO A 486 4.46 -13.99 19.86
CA PRO A 486 3.59 -13.11 19.10
C PRO A 486 3.23 -11.85 19.91
N THR A 487 3.15 -10.71 19.22
CA THR A 487 2.96 -9.38 19.77
C THR A 487 1.95 -8.56 18.94
N THR A 488 1.64 -7.36 19.42
CA THR A 488 0.90 -6.34 18.66
C THR A 488 1.79 -5.42 17.83
N GLY A 489 3.11 -5.65 17.82
CA GLY A 489 4.09 -4.80 17.15
C GLY A 489 3.87 -4.72 15.65
N LEU A 490 4.03 -3.55 15.01
CA LEU A 490 3.75 -3.35 13.57
C LEU A 490 4.38 -4.42 12.67
N ASN A 491 5.61 -4.83 12.97
CA ASN A 491 6.38 -5.80 12.18
C ASN A 491 6.06 -7.26 12.54
N ASP A 492 5.19 -7.51 13.52
CA ASP A 492 4.70 -8.86 13.82
C ASP A 492 3.47 -9.20 12.99
N VAL A 493 3.71 -9.89 11.88
CA VAL A 493 2.69 -10.36 10.93
C VAL A 493 2.13 -11.75 11.26
N ALA A 494 2.58 -12.40 12.34
CA ALA A 494 2.21 -13.79 12.63
C ALA A 494 0.70 -13.95 12.87
N SER A 495 0.07 -12.98 13.53
CA SER A 495 -1.32 -13.03 13.98
C SER A 495 -2.28 -12.17 13.17
N ARG A 496 -2.07 -12.04 11.86
CA ARG A 496 -2.88 -11.16 11.00
C ARG A 496 -3.35 -11.88 9.75
N ALA A 497 -4.55 -11.52 9.30
CA ALA A 497 -5.03 -11.87 7.97
C ALA A 497 -5.47 -10.58 7.28
N SER A 498 -4.96 -10.35 6.08
CA SER A 498 -5.10 -9.08 5.37
C SER A 498 -6.23 -9.11 4.35
N THR A 499 -6.79 -7.95 4.05
CA THR A 499 -7.90 -7.77 3.13
C THR A 499 -7.62 -8.43 1.77
N GLY A 500 -8.64 -9.12 1.26
CA GLY A 500 -8.65 -9.85 0.00
C GLY A 500 -8.05 -11.25 0.07
N GLN A 501 -7.27 -11.59 1.10
CA GLN A 501 -6.78 -12.95 1.31
C GLN A 501 -7.95 -13.90 1.59
N GLN A 502 -7.84 -15.12 1.09
CA GLN A 502 -8.86 -16.15 1.22
C GLN A 502 -8.41 -17.29 2.12
N TYR A 503 -9.29 -17.71 3.03
CA TYR A 503 -9.01 -18.78 3.97
C TYR A 503 -10.15 -19.79 4.05
N ALA A 504 -9.79 -21.06 4.25
CA ALA A 504 -10.76 -22.11 4.50
C ALA A 504 -11.29 -21.97 5.94
N VAL A 505 -12.61 -21.98 6.08
CA VAL A 505 -13.30 -21.90 7.36
C VAL A 505 -13.13 -23.22 8.10
N ALA A 506 -12.62 -23.14 9.32
CA ALA A 506 -12.41 -24.28 10.20
C ALA A 506 -13.54 -24.44 11.23
N ASP A 507 -14.20 -23.34 11.62
CA ASP A 507 -15.28 -23.33 12.62
C ASP A 507 -16.01 -21.97 12.67
N ARG A 508 -17.13 -21.89 13.39
CA ARG A 508 -17.86 -20.65 13.70
C ARG A 508 -18.41 -20.69 15.13
N TRP A 509 -18.35 -19.57 15.84
CA TRP A 509 -18.90 -19.43 17.19
C TRP A 509 -19.41 -18.01 17.42
N GLY A 510 -20.73 -17.82 17.43
CA GLY A 510 -21.33 -16.48 17.55
C GLY A 510 -20.77 -15.51 16.50
N ASP A 511 -20.21 -14.39 16.97
CA ASP A 511 -19.55 -13.37 16.14
C ASP A 511 -18.12 -13.75 15.71
N TRP A 512 -17.67 -14.99 15.89
CA TRP A 512 -16.31 -15.43 15.60
C TRP A 512 -16.27 -16.46 14.48
N THR A 513 -15.28 -16.31 13.60
CA THR A 513 -14.97 -17.28 12.54
C THR A 513 -13.56 -17.83 12.78
N ALA A 514 -13.42 -19.15 12.79
CA ALA A 514 -12.12 -19.81 12.77
C ALA A 514 -11.71 -20.14 11.34
N ILE A 515 -10.44 -19.91 11.01
CA ILE A 515 -9.81 -20.30 9.75
C ILE A 515 -8.66 -21.26 10.00
N TRP A 516 -8.33 -22.09 9.00
CA TRP A 516 -7.08 -22.84 9.02
C TRP A 516 -5.90 -21.91 8.71
N TYR A 517 -5.00 -21.77 9.67
CA TYR A 517 -3.92 -20.78 9.63
C TYR A 517 -2.72 -21.31 10.42
N LEU A 518 -1.54 -21.36 9.79
CA LEU A 518 -0.29 -21.89 10.38
C LEU A 518 -0.45 -23.26 11.07
N GLY A 519 -1.17 -24.19 10.46
CA GLY A 519 -1.30 -25.55 10.97
C GLY A 519 -2.31 -25.70 12.12
N ARG A 520 -3.14 -24.68 12.40
CA ARG A 520 -4.12 -24.70 13.48
C ARG A 520 -5.36 -23.86 13.18
N LYS A 521 -6.36 -23.92 14.07
CA LYS A 521 -7.48 -22.97 14.06
C LYS A 521 -6.99 -21.61 14.57
N ALA A 522 -7.31 -20.56 13.83
CA ALA A 522 -7.12 -19.17 14.25
C ALA A 522 -8.44 -18.42 14.14
N TRP A 523 -8.81 -17.72 15.20
CA TRP A 523 -10.11 -17.06 15.33
C TRP A 523 -9.97 -15.56 15.11
N PHE A 524 -10.89 -14.98 14.35
CA PHE A 524 -11.08 -13.54 14.25
C PHE A 524 -12.54 -13.17 14.45
N ARG A 525 -12.76 -11.94 14.91
CA ARG A 525 -14.10 -11.40 15.09
C ARG A 525 -14.71 -11.02 13.74
N ASN A 526 -15.85 -11.61 13.42
CA ASN A 526 -16.63 -11.45 12.20
C ASN A 526 -18.13 -11.33 12.50
N PRO A 527 -18.57 -10.20 13.11
CA PRO A 527 -19.94 -10.04 13.56
C PRO A 527 -20.89 -9.83 12.38
N ALA A 528 -22.08 -10.44 12.42
CA ALA A 528 -23.03 -10.38 11.30
C ALA A 528 -23.48 -8.94 10.96
N ALA A 529 -23.55 -8.04 11.95
CA ALA A 529 -23.92 -6.64 11.76
C ALA A 529 -22.83 -5.80 11.06
N ARG A 530 -21.57 -6.22 11.14
CA ARG A 530 -20.42 -5.54 10.53
C ARG A 530 -19.35 -6.57 10.16
N PRO A 531 -19.59 -7.36 9.10
CA PRO A 531 -18.72 -8.48 8.76
C PRO A 531 -17.32 -7.99 8.41
N THR A 532 -16.32 -8.70 8.91
CA THR A 532 -14.90 -8.50 8.61
C THR A 532 -14.38 -9.50 7.59
N ALA A 533 -15.22 -10.44 7.16
CA ALA A 533 -14.99 -11.33 6.04
C ALA A 533 -16.29 -11.67 5.33
N VAL A 534 -16.21 -11.98 4.03
CA VAL A 534 -17.35 -12.41 3.21
C VAL A 534 -17.18 -13.84 2.71
N PRO A 535 -18.28 -14.60 2.53
CA PRO A 535 -18.18 -15.94 1.95
C PRO A 535 -17.66 -15.88 0.52
N ALA A 536 -16.77 -16.82 0.19
CA ALA A 536 -16.18 -16.91 -1.14
C ALA A 536 -16.20 -18.35 -1.68
N THR A 537 -16.26 -18.48 -3.01
CA THR A 537 -15.97 -19.73 -3.70
C THR A 537 -14.47 -19.91 -3.83
N GLY A 538 -14.00 -21.15 -3.72
CA GLY A 538 -12.60 -21.47 -3.94
C GLY A 538 -12.36 -22.97 -3.96
N ARG A 539 -11.14 -23.38 -4.28
CA ARG A 539 -10.68 -24.75 -4.10
C ARG A 539 -9.78 -24.82 -2.87
N VAL A 540 -9.75 -25.98 -2.24
CA VAL A 540 -8.89 -26.26 -1.10
C VAL A 540 -8.08 -27.53 -1.33
N VAL A 541 -6.87 -27.57 -0.79
CA VAL A 541 -6.08 -28.80 -0.66
C VAL A 541 -6.24 -29.41 0.72
N THR A 542 -6.18 -30.73 0.76
CA THR A 542 -6.06 -31.55 1.98
C THR A 542 -5.03 -32.65 1.74
N PRO A 543 -4.39 -33.22 2.79
CA PRO A 543 -3.48 -34.35 2.61
C PRO A 543 -4.19 -35.52 1.94
N LYS A 544 -3.48 -36.27 1.09
CA LYS A 544 -3.98 -37.55 0.56
C LYS A 544 -4.19 -38.56 1.68
N ASP A 545 -5.07 -39.53 1.41
CA ASP A 545 -5.41 -40.57 2.37
C ASP A 545 -4.15 -41.38 2.77
N GLY A 546 -4.06 -41.76 4.04
CA GLY A 546 -2.88 -42.44 4.59
C GLY A 546 -1.73 -41.52 5.01
N ARG A 547 -1.85 -40.19 4.82
CA ARG A 547 -0.86 -39.21 5.31
C ARG A 547 -1.40 -38.43 6.51
N ASP A 548 -0.60 -38.39 7.57
CA ASP A 548 -0.92 -37.61 8.77
C ASP A 548 -0.52 -36.14 8.64
N SER A 549 0.49 -35.84 7.81
CA SER A 549 0.90 -34.48 7.46
C SER A 549 1.63 -34.44 6.11
N VAL A 550 1.70 -33.25 5.51
CA VAL A 550 2.44 -32.99 4.26
C VAL A 550 3.39 -31.81 4.46
N ALA A 551 4.59 -31.88 3.89
CA ALA A 551 5.58 -30.80 3.96
C ALA A 551 5.16 -29.61 3.09
N LEU A 552 5.56 -28.41 3.53
CA LEU A 552 5.36 -27.16 2.79
C LEU A 552 6.71 -26.57 2.37
N TYR A 553 6.70 -25.79 1.31
CA TYR A 553 7.89 -25.22 0.70
C TYR A 553 7.70 -23.72 0.46
N GLY A 554 8.76 -22.93 0.65
CA GLY A 554 8.77 -21.51 0.28
C GLY A 554 9.06 -21.26 -1.19
N ARG A 555 9.40 -22.32 -1.94
CA ARG A 555 9.75 -22.30 -3.37
C ARG A 555 9.25 -23.59 -4.01
N ALA A 556 8.67 -23.51 -5.19
CA ALA A 556 8.31 -24.67 -6.00
C ALA A 556 9.49 -25.07 -6.91
N TYR A 557 10.59 -25.54 -6.31
CA TYR A 557 11.78 -25.95 -7.09
C TYR A 557 11.63 -27.35 -7.69
N PRO A 558 12.29 -27.63 -8.83
CA PRO A 558 12.21 -28.92 -9.48
C PRO A 558 13.00 -29.99 -8.71
N GLU A 559 12.66 -31.25 -8.96
CA GLU A 559 13.39 -32.40 -8.47
C GLU A 559 14.83 -32.45 -8.99
N ALA A 560 15.74 -33.08 -8.25
CA ALA A 560 17.18 -33.08 -8.56
C ALA A 560 17.51 -33.64 -9.97
N GLY A 561 16.67 -34.53 -10.51
CA GLY A 561 16.85 -35.11 -11.84
C GLY A 561 16.57 -34.16 -13.00
N ALA A 562 15.86 -33.04 -12.77
CA ALA A 562 15.54 -32.06 -13.81
C ALA A 562 16.72 -31.16 -14.18
N TYR A 563 17.71 -31.03 -13.29
CA TYR A 563 18.83 -30.10 -13.48
C TYR A 563 19.79 -30.64 -14.56
N PRO A 564 20.05 -29.87 -15.63
CA PRO A 564 20.95 -30.30 -16.68
C PRO A 564 22.42 -30.27 -16.21
N ALA A 565 23.28 -30.96 -16.94
CA ALA A 565 24.72 -30.93 -16.68
C ALA A 565 25.25 -29.48 -16.67
N GLY A 566 26.02 -29.14 -15.65
CA GLY A 566 26.59 -27.80 -15.44
C GLY A 566 25.71 -26.86 -14.59
N VAL A 567 24.47 -27.23 -14.26
CA VAL A 567 23.62 -26.47 -13.33
C VAL A 567 23.54 -27.23 -12.01
N PRO A 568 24.07 -26.68 -10.90
CA PRO A 568 23.99 -27.34 -9.59
C PRO A 568 22.54 -27.49 -9.12
N ALA A 569 22.14 -28.72 -8.82
CA ALA A 569 20.81 -29.01 -8.28
C ALA A 569 20.58 -28.27 -6.96
N GLN A 570 19.47 -27.55 -6.87
CA GLN A 570 19.07 -26.87 -5.65
C GLN A 570 18.32 -27.83 -4.73
N ALA A 571 18.63 -27.79 -3.43
CA ALA A 571 17.95 -28.62 -2.45
C ALA A 571 16.52 -28.14 -2.21
N LEU A 572 15.54 -29.03 -2.43
CA LEU A 572 14.17 -28.80 -2.04
C LEU A 572 14.06 -28.81 -0.50
N SER A 573 13.98 -27.62 0.09
CA SER A 573 14.06 -27.42 1.54
C SER A 573 12.65 -27.26 2.12
N PRO A 574 12.10 -28.25 2.86
CA PRO A 574 10.82 -28.08 3.52
C PRO A 574 10.93 -26.99 4.60
N LEU A 575 9.87 -26.19 4.72
CA LEU A 575 9.71 -25.24 5.81
C LEU A 575 9.41 -25.99 7.12
N PRO A 576 9.59 -25.36 8.30
CA PRO A 576 9.19 -25.94 9.60
C PRO A 576 7.66 -26.07 9.77
N TYR A 577 6.90 -25.90 8.69
CA TYR A 577 5.46 -25.99 8.64
C TYR A 577 5.01 -27.27 7.97
N THR A 578 3.81 -27.73 8.33
CA THR A 578 3.18 -28.86 7.68
C THR A 578 1.71 -28.56 7.42
N LEU A 579 1.10 -29.35 6.53
CA LEU A 579 -0.33 -29.41 6.30
C LEU A 579 -0.87 -30.67 6.99
N PRO A 580 -1.41 -30.58 8.22
CA PRO A 580 -1.88 -31.73 8.98
C PRO A 580 -3.17 -32.32 8.40
N LYS A 581 -3.37 -33.62 8.64
CA LYS A 581 -4.61 -34.32 8.29
C LYS A 581 -5.83 -33.62 8.88
N GLY A 582 -6.88 -33.51 8.05
CA GLY A 582 -8.15 -32.88 8.43
C GLY A 582 -8.20 -31.36 8.22
N GLN A 583 -7.07 -30.71 7.90
CA GLN A 583 -7.02 -29.28 7.59
C GLN A 583 -7.19 -29.01 6.09
N LYS A 584 -7.71 -27.84 5.78
CA LYS A 584 -7.99 -27.36 4.41
C LYS A 584 -7.28 -26.02 4.20
N TYR A 585 -6.65 -25.83 3.05
CA TYR A 585 -6.00 -24.56 2.69
C TYR A 585 -6.40 -24.13 1.29
N VAL A 586 -6.68 -22.84 1.11
CA VAL A 586 -7.15 -22.28 -0.17
C VAL A 586 -6.04 -22.39 -1.21
N VAL A 587 -6.41 -22.82 -2.41
CA VAL A 587 -5.52 -23.08 -3.54
C VAL A 587 -5.51 -21.87 -4.46
N GLY A 588 -4.32 -21.45 -4.88
CA GLY A 588 -4.11 -20.54 -6.01
C GLY A 588 -3.85 -21.35 -7.27
N ASP A 589 -2.72 -21.09 -7.92
CA ASP A 589 -2.34 -21.81 -9.13
C ASP A 589 -1.71 -23.19 -8.85
N LYS A 590 -1.78 -24.04 -9.88
CA LYS A 590 -1.00 -25.27 -9.96
C LYS A 590 0.18 -25.02 -10.89
N VAL A 591 1.39 -25.04 -10.35
CA VAL A 591 2.62 -24.67 -11.06
C VAL A 591 3.60 -25.85 -11.15
N PRO A 592 4.41 -25.93 -12.23
CA PRO A 592 5.52 -26.88 -12.28
C PRO A 592 6.64 -26.50 -11.30
N GLY A 593 7.51 -27.46 -11.00
CA GLY A 593 8.77 -27.16 -10.33
C GLY A 593 9.69 -26.35 -11.25
N GLU A 594 10.06 -25.13 -10.86
CA GLU A 594 10.85 -24.22 -11.68
C GLU A 594 12.02 -23.60 -10.89
N TYR A 595 13.16 -23.44 -11.57
CA TYR A 595 14.32 -22.72 -11.04
C TYR A 595 15.04 -22.00 -12.18
N TYR A 596 15.14 -20.68 -12.08
CA TYR A 596 15.92 -19.89 -13.02
C TYR A 596 17.39 -19.83 -12.58
N TYR A 597 18.27 -20.56 -13.27
CA TYR A 597 19.70 -20.50 -13.02
C TYR A 597 20.29 -19.25 -13.68
N SER A 598 20.76 -18.30 -12.87
CA SER A 598 21.28 -17.00 -13.31
C SER A 598 22.39 -16.52 -12.38
N VAL A 599 23.59 -17.05 -12.53
CA VAL A 599 24.71 -16.79 -11.59
C VAL A 599 25.87 -16.03 -12.24
N THR A 600 25.72 -15.59 -13.49
CA THR A 600 26.76 -14.91 -14.25
C THR A 600 26.30 -13.55 -14.74
N PHE A 601 27.24 -12.62 -14.92
CA PHE A 601 26.91 -11.30 -15.46
C PHE A 601 26.27 -11.36 -16.85
N ALA A 602 26.78 -12.26 -17.70
CA ALA A 602 26.26 -12.50 -19.04
C ALA A 602 25.13 -13.54 -19.00
N GLY A 603 24.11 -13.36 -19.84
CA GLY A 603 22.94 -14.23 -19.90
C GLY A 603 23.09 -15.52 -20.70
N ASP A 604 24.26 -15.77 -21.29
CA ASP A 604 24.52 -16.92 -22.16
C ASP A 604 24.48 -18.27 -21.41
N SER A 605 24.80 -18.25 -20.12
CA SER A 605 24.72 -19.43 -19.25
C SER A 605 23.36 -19.59 -18.57
N HIS A 606 22.48 -18.59 -18.65
CA HIS A 606 21.23 -18.56 -17.91
C HIS A 606 20.22 -19.54 -18.49
N ARG A 607 19.53 -20.27 -17.61
CA ARG A 607 18.60 -21.34 -18.02
C ARG A 607 17.46 -21.46 -17.04
N LEU A 608 16.23 -21.53 -17.55
CA LEU A 608 15.10 -22.04 -16.79
C LEU A 608 15.16 -23.57 -16.73
N VAL A 609 15.23 -24.11 -15.52
CA VAL A 609 15.08 -25.53 -15.25
C VAL A 609 13.61 -25.77 -14.88
N VAL A 610 12.95 -26.66 -15.62
CA VAL A 610 11.55 -27.08 -15.37
C VAL A 610 11.55 -28.57 -15.08
N GLY A 611 10.98 -28.96 -13.94
CA GLY A 611 10.83 -30.35 -13.50
C GLY A 611 9.47 -30.95 -13.84
N GLU A 612 9.34 -32.25 -13.58
CA GLU A 612 8.07 -32.98 -13.72
C GLU A 612 7.17 -32.80 -12.48
N ASP A 613 7.76 -32.50 -11.32
CA ASP A 613 6.98 -32.23 -10.11
C ASP A 613 6.03 -31.04 -10.30
N GLN A 614 4.86 -31.17 -9.69
CA GLN A 614 3.83 -30.14 -9.71
C GLN A 614 3.53 -29.71 -8.28
N TYR A 615 3.26 -28.43 -8.10
CA TYR A 615 2.95 -27.80 -6.82
C TYR A 615 1.61 -27.09 -6.92
N TYR A 616 0.88 -27.04 -5.80
CA TYR A 616 -0.17 -26.06 -5.60
C TYR A 616 0.41 -24.91 -4.79
N GLU A 617 0.20 -23.69 -5.26
CA GLU A 617 0.27 -22.51 -4.40
C GLU A 617 -0.93 -22.53 -3.45
N ILE A 618 -0.69 -22.18 -2.19
CA ILE A 618 -1.71 -22.11 -1.16
C ILE A 618 -1.57 -20.85 -0.30
N GLN A 619 -2.69 -20.34 0.20
CA GLN A 619 -2.67 -19.37 1.30
C GLN A 619 -2.30 -20.10 2.60
N TYR A 620 -1.15 -19.79 3.20
CA TYR A 620 -0.70 -20.39 4.45
C TYR A 620 -0.14 -19.33 5.42
N GLY A 621 -0.91 -19.04 6.48
CA GLY A 621 -0.60 -17.90 7.34
C GLY A 621 -0.89 -16.58 6.62
N HIS A 622 -0.05 -15.57 6.82
CA HIS A 622 -0.13 -14.28 6.12
C HIS A 622 0.42 -14.34 4.68
N ARG A 623 0.98 -15.47 4.24
CA ARG A 623 1.77 -15.60 2.99
C ARG A 623 1.23 -16.69 2.06
N VAL A 624 1.71 -16.66 0.82
CA VAL A 624 1.63 -17.83 -0.06
C VAL A 624 2.67 -18.88 0.36
N ALA A 625 2.42 -20.14 0.03
CA ALA A 625 3.38 -21.24 0.17
C ALA A 625 3.09 -22.32 -0.88
N PHE A 626 4.01 -23.27 -1.05
CA PHE A 626 3.89 -24.33 -2.05
C PHE A 626 3.77 -25.70 -1.39
N VAL A 627 2.93 -26.55 -1.96
CA VAL A 627 2.79 -27.96 -1.56
C VAL A 627 2.80 -28.86 -2.78
N ARG A 628 3.53 -29.98 -2.73
CA ARG A 628 3.58 -30.93 -3.86
C ARG A 628 2.20 -31.51 -4.13
N ALA A 629 1.72 -31.38 -5.36
CA ALA A 629 0.45 -31.92 -5.82
C ALA A 629 0.40 -33.46 -5.71
N ALA A 630 1.55 -34.12 -5.71
CA ALA A 630 1.67 -35.56 -5.46
C ALA A 630 1.21 -35.97 -4.06
N ASP A 631 1.20 -35.05 -3.08
CA ASP A 631 0.95 -35.37 -1.67
C ASP A 631 -0.43 -34.91 -1.17
N VAL A 632 -1.15 -34.10 -1.95
CA VAL A 632 -2.45 -33.52 -1.59
C VAL A 632 -3.55 -33.83 -2.62
N LYS A 633 -4.81 -33.69 -2.20
CA LYS A 633 -5.98 -33.68 -3.08
C LYS A 633 -6.60 -32.28 -3.07
N ALA A 634 -6.89 -31.74 -4.26
CA ALA A 634 -7.49 -30.42 -4.43
C ALA A 634 -8.97 -30.56 -4.82
N THR A 635 -9.86 -30.11 -3.94
CA THR A 635 -11.33 -30.23 -4.10
C THR A 635 -11.99 -28.85 -4.05
N PRO A 636 -13.20 -28.68 -4.59
CA PRO A 636 -14.01 -27.50 -4.28
C PRO A 636 -14.16 -27.33 -2.76
N ALA A 637 -14.13 -26.08 -2.29
CA ALA A 637 -14.50 -25.77 -0.93
C ALA A 637 -16.01 -25.99 -0.75
N THR A 638 -16.38 -26.75 0.27
CA THR A 638 -17.77 -26.99 0.70
C THR A 638 -17.94 -26.42 2.09
#